data_AF-M1ZR08-F1
#
_entry.id   AF-M1ZR08-F1
#
_cell.length_a   1.000
_cell.length_b   1.000
_cell.length_c   1.000
_cell.angle_alpha   90.00
_cell.angle_beta   90.00
_cell.angle_gamma   90.00
#
_symmetry.space_group_name_H-M   'P 1'
#
loop_
_entity.id
_entity.type
_entity.pdbx_description
1 polymer ?
#
loop_
_entity_poly.entity_id
_entity_poly.type
_entity_poly.pdbx_seq_one_letter_code
_entity_poly.pdbx_strand_id
1 'polypeptide(L)'
;MLAAIIKKIQLILETKKKNTFKYECIKICLMYIISGFIWIYFSDKIIKKFVNDKEMLIIISTYKGWLYVIITAPILYLIIRSILKKVYLAEKKLNKSYEELLAVNEKLESYVKRLTNSKEELKIQYDQTIESEKKLSKSEERYKALVSEMQQGLVLFQGSDNEEGKIINYKLLDSNASYERLTGLKKEDILGKTLYEIFPNMEKNLIEKIQRVAITGQSVHYQRYIKEKDKYYEAIVYRPKKLQFAAILTDITERKFAEKALKTSEYNFRNIFESSSDPILITLDNKVIDCNLAMIELLGYDSKSSILHKNPVQFSPEKQPNGESSKEKAIQVYKITMKNKKYKFEWWFKRVDGTLLPVEVMMTTILHNGKKVFHSLCRDIRERKEMENKLEYLSYHDQLTGLYNRRFFENELKRLDVEENLPLTIVMADVNGLKLVNDSFGHAAGDELLKKVSEIIKKGCRYNGIIARLGGDEFVILLPKTDIYETEQIVKNINALALKETVSAVNISISFGYGTKKKEEEKIEEILKKAEDYMYKKKLFESPSMRGKTIGAIISTLHEKNKREEEHSHRVSMLCQDMGHALGLTESETEELKTIGLLHDIGKIAIEENILNKSEELTEDEWQEIKRHSEIGYRILNTVNDMLEISEYVLYHHERWDGKGYPKGLKGEEIPLQSRIITIIDAYDAMTSQRSYRSALPEESAIEELKINAGTQFDPDLVRIFIEKVLNKSFY
;
A
#
# COMPACT_ATOMS: atom_id res chain seq x y z
N MET A 1 6.41 51.93 92.89
CA MET A 1 6.73 53.23 93.50
C MET A 1 5.78 53.58 94.65
N LEU A 2 4.44 53.51 94.46
CA LEU A 2 3.44 53.77 95.52
C LEU A 2 3.60 52.89 96.78
N ALA A 3 3.84 51.59 96.63
CA ALA A 3 4.00 50.64 97.75
C ALA A 3 5.19 50.98 98.67
N ALA A 4 6.26 51.57 98.12
CA ALA A 4 7.43 51.96 98.90
C ALA A 4 7.19 53.23 99.74
N ILE A 5 6.36 54.16 99.24
CA ILE A 5 5.97 55.39 99.94
C ILE A 5 5.03 55.07 101.11
N ILE A 6 4.05 54.18 100.89
CA ILE A 6 3.11 53.71 101.92
C ILE A 6 3.86 53.05 103.08
N LYS A 7 4.82 52.17 102.79
CA LYS A 7 5.62 51.46 103.79
C LYS A 7 6.50 52.41 104.64
N LYS A 8 7.00 53.49 104.03
CA LYS A 8 7.83 54.49 104.72
C LYS A 8 6.99 55.38 105.65
N ILE A 9 5.77 55.72 105.27
CA ILE A 9 4.82 56.48 106.10
C ILE A 9 4.35 55.66 107.31
N GLN A 10 4.06 54.36 107.13
CA GLN A 10 3.69 53.47 108.24
C GLN A 10 4.80 53.35 109.29
N LEU A 11 6.07 53.21 108.86
CA LEU A 11 7.21 53.05 109.77
C LEU A 11 7.47 54.31 110.63
N ILE A 12 7.24 55.50 110.07
CA ILE A 12 7.40 56.78 110.76
C ILE A 12 6.28 57.01 111.79
N LEU A 13 5.06 56.56 111.50
CA LEU A 13 3.93 56.66 112.41
C LEU A 13 4.02 55.69 113.60
N GLU A 14 4.53 54.47 113.38
CA GLU A 14 4.74 53.48 114.45
C GLU A 14 5.84 53.90 115.44
N THR A 15 6.94 54.45 114.95
CA THR A 15 8.09 54.85 115.77
C THR A 15 7.78 56.03 116.70
N LYS A 16 6.96 57.00 116.26
CA LYS A 16 6.57 58.17 117.08
C LYS A 16 5.62 57.82 118.23
N LYS A 17 4.72 56.84 118.05
CA LYS A 17 3.74 56.41 119.08
C LYS A 17 4.37 55.54 120.18
N LYS A 18 5.35 54.69 119.84
CA LYS A 18 5.99 53.78 120.80
C LYS A 18 6.77 54.51 121.90
N ASN A 19 7.37 55.65 121.56
CA ASN A 19 8.16 56.43 122.51
C ASN A 19 7.28 57.16 123.53
N THR A 20 6.16 57.76 123.10
CA THR A 20 5.30 58.58 123.99
C THR A 20 4.68 57.79 125.14
N PHE A 21 4.26 56.55 124.92
CA PHE A 21 3.70 55.71 125.99
C PHE A 21 4.75 55.25 127.01
N LYS A 22 5.97 54.94 126.51
CA LYS A 22 7.11 54.56 127.36
C LYS A 22 7.51 55.70 128.31
N TYR A 23 7.49 56.95 127.83
CA TYR A 23 7.78 58.13 128.65
C TYR A 23 6.75 58.36 129.76
N GLU A 24 5.45 58.18 129.51
CA GLU A 24 4.40 58.35 130.52
C GLU A 24 4.50 57.30 131.64
N CYS A 25 4.77 56.03 131.30
CA CYS A 25 4.98 54.98 132.32
C CYS A 25 6.20 55.28 133.21
N ILE A 26 7.32 55.70 132.60
CA ILE A 26 8.53 56.07 133.34
C ILE A 26 8.26 57.27 134.28
N LYS A 27 7.49 58.26 133.82
CA LYS A 27 7.14 59.46 134.60
C LYS A 27 6.32 59.11 135.86
N ILE A 28 5.37 58.17 135.75
CA ILE A 28 4.56 57.70 136.89
C ILE A 28 5.42 56.99 137.92
N CYS A 29 6.30 56.08 137.46
CA CYS A 29 7.23 55.37 138.37
C CYS A 29 8.14 56.35 139.10
N LEU A 30 8.70 57.34 138.41
CA LEU A 30 9.53 58.39 139.02
C LEU A 30 8.76 59.21 140.05
N MET A 31 7.54 59.65 139.74
CA MET A 31 6.72 60.40 140.70
C MET A 31 6.45 59.61 141.97
N TYR A 32 6.15 58.31 141.85
CA TYR A 32 5.86 57.43 143.00
C TYR A 32 7.10 57.17 143.86
N ILE A 33 8.27 56.98 143.22
CA ILE A 33 9.55 56.81 143.92
C ILE A 33 9.90 58.10 144.70
N ILE A 34 9.77 59.26 144.05
CA ILE A 34 10.08 60.56 144.68
C ILE A 34 9.14 60.83 145.86
N SER A 35 7.83 60.62 145.69
CA SER A 35 6.87 60.80 146.79
C SER A 35 7.13 59.86 147.96
N GLY A 36 7.49 58.61 147.67
CA GLY A 36 7.84 57.63 148.69
C GLY A 36 9.09 58.01 149.46
N PHE A 37 10.12 58.49 148.75
CA PHE A 37 11.38 58.90 149.36
C PHE A 37 11.19 60.11 150.29
N ILE A 38 10.44 61.13 149.83
CA ILE A 38 10.11 62.32 150.62
C ILE A 38 9.31 61.92 151.87
N TRP A 39 8.31 61.04 151.73
CA TRP A 39 7.51 60.56 152.84
C TRP A 39 8.37 59.86 153.90
N ILE A 40 9.21 58.91 153.47
CA ILE A 40 10.09 58.16 154.37
C ILE A 40 11.00 59.11 155.15
N TYR A 41 11.74 59.97 154.44
CA TYR A 41 12.72 60.87 155.03
C TYR A 41 12.11 61.84 156.05
N PHE A 42 11.05 62.57 155.67
CA PHE A 42 10.48 63.59 156.55
C PHE A 42 9.74 62.98 157.73
N SER A 43 8.97 61.91 157.51
CA SER A 43 8.22 61.27 158.59
C SER A 43 9.15 60.61 159.62
N ASP A 44 10.27 59.99 159.20
CA ASP A 44 11.25 59.45 160.16
C ASP A 44 11.90 60.56 160.99
N LYS A 45 12.19 61.69 160.37
CA LYS A 45 12.79 62.84 161.06
C LYS A 45 11.82 63.47 162.06
N ILE A 46 10.52 63.51 161.75
CA ILE A 46 9.47 63.99 162.65
C ILE A 46 9.29 63.01 163.81
N ILE A 47 9.13 61.71 163.54
CA ILE A 47 8.91 60.69 164.58
C ILE A 47 10.08 60.67 165.57
N LYS A 48 11.33 60.73 165.09
CA LYS A 48 12.53 60.76 165.94
C LYS A 48 12.64 62.00 166.83
N LYS A 49 11.93 63.10 166.52
CA LYS A 49 11.99 64.33 167.32
C LYS A 49 10.99 64.35 168.47
N PHE A 50 9.93 63.55 168.38
CA PHE A 50 8.84 63.51 169.35
C PHE A 50 8.79 62.23 170.20
N VAL A 51 9.45 61.16 169.77
CA VAL A 51 9.35 59.83 170.39
C VAL A 51 10.73 59.36 170.84
N ASN A 52 11.02 59.46 172.14
CA ASN A 52 12.28 59.03 172.75
C ASN A 52 12.22 57.59 173.30
N ASP A 53 11.05 56.96 173.30
CA ASP A 53 10.86 55.58 173.69
C ASP A 53 10.96 54.65 172.46
N LYS A 54 11.81 53.62 172.54
CA LYS A 54 12.08 52.68 171.43
C LYS A 54 10.88 51.83 171.04
N GLU A 55 10.01 51.43 171.97
CA GLU A 55 8.84 50.60 171.65
C GLU A 55 7.78 51.43 170.92
N MET A 56 7.51 52.65 171.40
CA MET A 56 6.58 53.58 170.75
C MET A 56 7.02 53.96 169.33
N LEU A 57 8.32 54.03 169.08
CA LEU A 57 8.87 54.36 167.76
C LEU A 57 8.53 53.30 166.70
N ILE A 58 8.55 52.02 167.07
CA ILE A 58 8.22 50.91 166.15
C ILE A 58 6.74 50.91 165.79
N ILE A 59 5.88 51.12 166.79
CA ILE A 59 4.42 51.14 166.60
C ILE A 59 4.04 52.31 165.66
N ILE A 60 4.53 53.52 165.96
CA ILE A 60 4.22 54.71 165.14
C ILE A 60 4.77 54.55 163.71
N SER A 61 5.96 53.95 163.55
CA SER A 61 6.54 53.67 162.23
C SER A 61 5.69 52.71 161.39
N THR A 62 5.03 51.74 162.02
CA THR A 62 4.14 50.80 161.34
C THR A 62 2.89 51.50 160.81
N TYR A 63 2.22 52.30 161.66
CA TYR A 63 1.02 53.04 161.25
C TYR A 63 1.32 54.11 160.18
N LYS A 64 2.50 54.74 160.25
CA LYS A 64 3.02 55.64 159.22
C LYS A 64 3.11 54.94 157.85
N GLY A 65 3.56 53.69 157.81
CA GLY A 65 3.64 52.90 156.58
C GLY A 65 2.25 52.64 156.00
N TRP A 66 1.28 52.28 156.84
CA TRP A 66 -0.09 52.02 156.41
C TRP A 66 -0.75 53.28 155.84
N LEU A 67 -0.55 54.43 156.49
CA LEU A 67 -1.10 55.70 156.04
C LEU A 67 -0.60 56.09 154.63
N TYR A 68 0.67 55.82 154.31
CA TYR A 68 1.22 56.06 152.98
C TYR A 68 0.52 55.22 151.90
N VAL A 69 0.31 53.94 152.15
CA VAL A 69 -0.33 53.03 151.18
C VAL A 69 -1.78 53.43 150.94
N ILE A 70 -2.53 53.76 152.00
CA ILE A 70 -3.93 54.17 151.92
C ILE A 70 -4.10 55.44 151.07
N ILE A 71 -3.18 56.41 151.19
CA ILE A 71 -3.26 57.66 150.44
C ILE A 71 -2.82 57.48 148.99
N THR A 72 -1.79 56.67 148.74
CA THR A 72 -1.17 56.59 147.41
C THR A 72 -1.87 55.63 146.45
N ALA A 73 -2.53 54.58 146.93
CA ALA A 73 -3.21 53.61 146.08
C ALA A 73 -4.36 54.21 145.22
N PRO A 74 -5.25 55.08 145.73
CA PRO A 74 -6.31 55.69 144.93
C PRO A 74 -5.78 56.62 143.84
N ILE A 75 -4.71 57.36 144.14
CA ILE A 75 -4.07 58.27 143.18
C ILE A 75 -3.51 57.47 142.00
N LEU A 76 -2.82 56.37 142.28
CA LEU A 76 -2.25 55.51 141.25
C LEU A 76 -3.33 54.91 140.33
N TYR A 77 -4.46 54.48 140.90
CA TYR A 77 -5.58 53.94 140.13
C TYR A 77 -6.18 54.98 139.16
N LEU A 78 -6.39 56.23 139.60
CA LEU A 78 -6.95 57.28 138.75
C LEU A 78 -6.04 57.62 137.56
N ILE A 79 -4.73 57.64 137.77
CA ILE A 79 -3.74 57.89 136.73
C ILE A 79 -3.77 56.78 135.68
N ILE A 80 -3.75 55.51 136.10
CA ILE A 80 -3.80 54.35 135.18
C ILE A 80 -5.09 54.36 134.37
N ARG A 81 -6.24 54.62 135.01
CA ARG A 81 -7.55 54.69 134.34
C ARG A 81 -7.60 55.76 133.23
N SER A 82 -6.99 56.92 133.47
CA SER A 82 -6.93 58.02 132.49
C SER A 82 -6.16 57.61 131.22
N ILE A 83 -5.04 56.89 131.39
CA ILE A 83 -4.21 56.43 130.28
C ILE A 83 -4.94 55.39 129.42
N LEU A 84 -5.58 54.39 130.05
CA LEU A 84 -6.33 53.36 129.33
C LEU A 84 -7.46 53.95 128.49
N LYS A 85 -8.15 54.99 128.97
CA LYS A 85 -9.22 55.68 128.22
C LYS A 85 -8.69 56.37 126.96
N LYS A 86 -7.48 56.96 127.00
CA LYS A 86 -6.85 57.59 125.83
C LYS A 86 -6.49 56.57 124.75
N VAL A 87 -6.00 55.39 125.14
CA VAL A 87 -5.65 54.31 124.21
C VAL A 87 -6.88 53.80 123.46
N TYR A 88 -7.96 53.52 124.18
CA TYR A 88 -9.21 53.03 123.60
C TYR A 88 -9.80 53.98 122.53
N LEU A 89 -9.80 55.29 122.80
CA LEU A 89 -10.29 56.28 121.84
C LEU A 89 -9.43 56.36 120.56
N ALA A 90 -8.10 56.21 120.70
CA ALA A 90 -7.18 56.23 119.57
C ALA A 90 -7.36 55.00 118.66
N GLU A 91 -7.61 53.83 119.24
CA GLU A 91 -7.88 52.58 118.52
C GLU A 91 -9.17 52.67 117.70
N LYS A 92 -10.26 53.18 118.31
CA LYS A 92 -11.54 53.37 117.62
C LYS A 92 -11.44 54.29 116.40
N LYS A 93 -10.62 55.35 116.48
CA LYS A 93 -10.41 56.28 115.37
C LYS A 93 -9.62 55.65 114.23
N LEU A 94 -8.69 54.74 114.53
CA LEU A 94 -7.88 54.06 113.52
C LEU A 94 -8.70 53.06 112.71
N ASN A 95 -9.57 52.28 113.35
CA ASN A 95 -10.40 51.28 112.68
C ASN A 95 -11.36 51.93 111.67
N LYS A 96 -11.95 53.09 112.01
CA LYS A 96 -12.82 53.82 111.09
C LYS A 96 -12.10 54.25 109.80
N SER A 97 -10.87 54.77 109.91
CA SER A 97 -10.08 55.15 108.73
C SER A 97 -9.62 53.94 107.89
N TYR A 98 -9.50 52.76 108.51
CA TYR A 98 -9.12 51.54 107.80
C TYR A 98 -10.26 51.04 106.89
N GLU A 99 -11.51 51.08 107.36
CA GLU A 99 -12.69 50.69 106.56
C GLU A 99 -12.92 51.62 105.36
N GLU A 100 -12.75 52.94 105.54
CA GLU A 100 -12.88 53.91 104.43
C GLU A 100 -11.86 53.64 103.31
N LEU A 101 -10.64 53.21 103.66
CA LEU A 101 -9.59 52.92 102.69
C LEU A 101 -9.87 51.67 101.86
N LEU A 102 -10.45 50.63 102.49
CA LEU A 102 -10.84 49.38 101.82
C LEU A 102 -11.90 49.63 100.73
N ALA A 103 -12.93 50.42 101.05
CA ALA A 103 -14.01 50.73 100.09
C ALA A 103 -13.51 51.51 98.85
N VAL A 104 -12.48 52.35 99.00
CA VAL A 104 -11.87 53.06 97.86
C VAL A 104 -11.06 52.11 96.97
N ASN A 105 -10.38 51.13 97.58
CA ASN A 105 -9.54 50.18 96.85
C ASN A 105 -10.36 49.25 95.94
N GLU A 106 -11.50 48.74 96.43
CA GLU A 106 -12.41 47.90 95.62
C GLU A 106 -12.94 48.63 94.38
N LYS A 107 -13.26 49.94 94.51
CA LYS A 107 -13.70 50.75 93.36
C LYS A 107 -12.62 50.86 92.29
N LEU A 108 -11.37 51.04 92.70
CA LEU A 108 -10.22 51.18 91.80
C LEU A 108 -10.00 49.91 90.96
N GLU A 109 -10.10 48.73 91.59
CA GLU A 109 -9.96 47.44 90.91
C GLU A 109 -11.02 47.26 89.81
N SER A 110 -12.25 47.71 90.04
CA SER A 110 -13.33 47.66 89.03
C SER A 110 -13.03 48.52 87.79
N TYR A 111 -12.36 49.66 87.96
CA TYR A 111 -12.00 50.56 86.86
C TYR A 111 -10.87 50.00 86.01
N VAL A 112 -9.85 49.44 86.66
CA VAL A 112 -8.73 48.77 85.96
C VAL A 112 -9.27 47.63 85.10
N LYS A 113 -10.19 46.82 85.63
CA LYS A 113 -10.80 45.70 84.88
C LYS A 113 -11.54 46.16 83.62
N ARG A 114 -12.30 47.26 83.69
CA ARG A 114 -13.03 47.80 82.53
C ARG A 114 -12.11 48.34 81.43
N LEU A 115 -11.03 49.02 81.80
CA LEU A 115 -10.06 49.55 80.84
C LEU A 115 -9.31 48.45 80.09
N THR A 116 -8.98 47.34 80.77
CA THR A 116 -8.31 46.20 80.15
C THR A 116 -9.17 45.55 79.07
N ASN A 117 -10.46 45.32 79.36
CA ASN A 117 -11.39 44.73 78.39
C ASN A 117 -11.57 45.61 77.14
N SER A 118 -11.73 46.93 77.32
CA SER A 118 -11.89 47.85 76.18
C SER A 118 -10.66 47.91 75.28
N LYS A 119 -9.45 47.76 75.86
CA LYS A 119 -8.20 47.70 75.10
C LYS A 119 -8.10 46.43 74.22
N GLU A 120 -8.61 45.30 74.70
CA GLU A 120 -8.62 44.05 73.93
C GLU A 120 -9.59 44.10 72.74
N GLU A 121 -10.77 44.71 72.91
CA GLU A 121 -11.75 44.87 71.82
C GLU A 121 -11.20 45.74 70.66
N LEU A 122 -10.55 46.86 70.99
CA LEU A 122 -9.94 47.76 70.00
C LEU A 122 -8.82 47.07 69.20
N LYS A 123 -8.06 46.18 69.85
CA LYS A 123 -6.99 45.44 69.18
C LYS A 123 -7.53 44.46 68.13
N ILE A 124 -8.64 43.79 68.43
CA ILE A 124 -9.31 42.86 67.51
C ILE A 124 -9.82 43.60 66.25
N GLN A 125 -10.43 44.77 66.42
CA GLN A 125 -10.92 45.57 65.27
C GLN A 125 -9.78 46.08 64.37
N TYR A 126 -8.65 46.47 64.96
CA TYR A 126 -7.48 46.92 64.20
C TYR A 126 -6.88 45.79 63.36
N ASP A 127 -6.72 44.59 63.94
CA ASP A 127 -6.20 43.43 63.23
C ASP A 127 -7.10 43.01 62.05
N GLN A 128 -8.43 43.07 62.22
CA GLN A 128 -9.40 42.81 61.15
C GLN A 128 -9.28 43.78 59.96
N THR A 129 -9.07 45.07 60.24
CA THR A 129 -8.97 46.10 59.20
C THR A 129 -7.71 45.90 58.34
N ILE A 130 -6.56 45.66 58.98
CA ILE A 130 -5.29 45.36 58.29
C ILE A 130 -5.39 44.10 57.43
N GLU A 131 -6.10 43.06 57.91
CA GLU A 131 -6.30 41.84 57.14
C GLU A 131 -7.18 42.08 55.90
N SER A 132 -8.20 42.94 56.02
CA SER A 132 -9.07 43.30 54.89
C SER A 132 -8.34 44.09 53.80
N GLU A 133 -7.48 45.04 54.17
CA GLU A 133 -6.66 45.81 53.22
C GLU A 133 -5.64 44.91 52.51
N LYS A 134 -4.99 43.99 53.25
CA LYS A 134 -4.10 42.99 52.64
C LYS A 134 -4.84 42.08 51.66
N LYS A 135 -6.06 41.65 51.99
CA LYS A 135 -6.91 40.84 51.08
C LYS A 135 -7.27 41.63 49.83
N LEU A 136 -7.60 42.92 49.95
CA LEU A 136 -7.93 43.78 48.81
C LEU A 136 -6.71 44.01 47.91
N SER A 137 -5.57 44.41 48.47
CA SER A 137 -4.31 44.60 47.72
C SER A 137 -3.88 43.33 46.99
N LYS A 138 -3.96 42.17 47.67
CA LYS A 138 -3.64 40.86 47.06
C LYS A 138 -4.65 40.49 45.96
N SER A 139 -5.91 40.87 46.10
CA SER A 139 -6.92 40.67 45.06
C SER A 139 -6.66 41.56 43.84
N GLU A 140 -6.29 42.83 44.03
CA GLU A 140 -5.96 43.75 42.94
C GLU A 140 -4.71 43.33 42.17
N GLU A 141 -3.64 42.94 42.89
CA GLU A 141 -2.43 42.37 42.28
C GLU A 141 -2.76 41.11 41.48
N ARG A 142 -3.59 40.23 42.05
CA ARG A 142 -4.06 39.02 41.37
C ARG A 142 -4.83 39.34 40.09
N TYR A 143 -5.73 40.33 40.09
CA TYR A 143 -6.48 40.71 38.88
C TYR A 143 -5.56 41.35 37.81
N LYS A 144 -4.65 42.24 38.21
CA LYS A 144 -3.68 42.85 37.29
C LYS A 144 -2.76 41.79 36.65
N ALA A 145 -2.30 40.82 37.43
CA ALA A 145 -1.51 39.71 36.93
C ALA A 145 -2.32 38.85 35.95
N LEU A 146 -3.56 38.46 36.31
CA LEU A 146 -4.42 37.67 35.42
C LEU A 146 -4.64 38.37 34.07
N VAL A 147 -5.01 39.66 34.06
CA VAL A 147 -5.26 40.41 32.82
C VAL A 147 -3.99 40.63 31.99
N SER A 148 -2.84 40.83 32.63
CA SER A 148 -1.56 41.06 31.94
C SER A 148 -0.98 39.77 31.33
N GLU A 149 -1.17 38.64 32.00
CA GLU A 149 -0.71 37.32 31.56
C GLU A 149 -1.69 36.62 30.61
N MET A 150 -2.92 37.12 30.44
CA MET A 150 -3.87 36.61 29.43
C MET A 150 -3.22 36.59 28.05
N GLN A 151 -3.25 35.46 27.34
CA GLN A 151 -2.74 35.38 25.96
C GLN A 151 -3.60 36.14 24.95
N GLN A 152 -4.88 36.35 25.28
CA GLN A 152 -5.79 37.13 24.46
C GLN A 152 -5.57 38.62 24.67
N GLY A 153 -5.65 39.40 23.59
CA GLY A 153 -5.58 40.86 23.66
C GLY A 153 -6.89 41.44 24.15
N LEU A 154 -6.86 42.12 25.30
CA LEU A 154 -8.00 42.84 25.84
C LEU A 154 -7.79 44.34 25.67
N VAL A 155 -8.80 45.02 25.13
CA VAL A 155 -8.86 46.49 25.05
C VAL A 155 -10.20 47.00 25.54
N LEU A 156 -10.18 48.14 26.25
CA LEU A 156 -11.35 48.81 26.80
C LEU A 156 -11.47 50.22 26.23
N PHE A 157 -12.65 50.58 25.75
CA PHE A 157 -12.97 51.90 25.23
C PHE A 157 -14.12 52.55 26.00
N GLN A 158 -14.04 53.87 26.16
CA GLN A 158 -15.08 54.74 26.70
C GLN A 158 -15.73 55.54 25.59
N GLY A 159 -17.04 55.39 25.44
CA GLY A 159 -17.88 56.23 24.60
C GLY A 159 -18.18 57.57 25.26
N SER A 160 -18.23 58.63 24.45
CA SER A 160 -18.76 59.95 24.82
C SER A 160 -20.08 60.22 24.08
N ASP A 161 -21.12 60.57 24.82
CA ASP A 161 -22.45 60.94 24.29
C ASP A 161 -22.45 62.36 23.71
N ASN A 162 -23.36 62.62 22.75
CA ASN A 162 -23.90 63.96 22.49
C ASN A 162 -25.22 64.18 23.23
N GLU A 163 -25.71 65.43 23.19
CA GLU A 163 -26.99 65.87 23.79
C GLU A 163 -28.23 65.09 23.31
N GLU A 164 -28.12 64.27 22.25
CA GLU A 164 -29.19 63.39 21.73
C GLU A 164 -29.03 61.90 22.12
N GLY A 165 -28.03 61.53 22.94
CA GLY A 165 -27.82 60.14 23.39
C GLY A 165 -27.20 59.21 22.36
N LYS A 166 -26.54 59.76 21.32
CA LYS A 166 -25.75 59.02 20.33
C LYS A 166 -24.27 59.09 20.69
N ILE A 167 -23.63 57.92 20.79
CA ILE A 167 -22.18 57.85 21.06
C ILE A 167 -21.42 58.28 19.80
N ILE A 168 -20.78 59.44 19.83
CA ILE A 168 -20.07 60.00 18.67
C ILE A 168 -18.66 59.41 18.56
N ASN A 169 -18.04 59.11 19.69
CA ASN A 169 -16.63 58.74 19.72
C ASN A 169 -16.29 57.77 20.86
N TYR A 170 -15.28 56.93 20.63
CA TYR A 170 -14.80 55.94 21.60
C TYR A 170 -13.32 56.15 21.87
N LYS A 171 -12.99 56.54 23.09
CA LYS A 171 -11.62 56.80 23.56
C LYS A 171 -11.06 55.56 24.27
N LEU A 172 -9.84 55.16 23.93
CA LEU A 172 -9.20 54.00 24.57
C LEU A 172 -8.89 54.33 26.03
N LEU A 173 -9.43 53.53 26.95
CA LEU A 173 -9.19 53.65 28.39
C LEU A 173 -8.02 52.79 28.84
N ASP A 174 -7.96 51.56 28.35
CA ASP A 174 -6.96 50.60 28.80
C ASP A 174 -6.76 49.47 27.79
N SER A 175 -5.60 48.84 27.86
CA SER A 175 -5.27 47.61 27.12
C SER A 175 -4.29 46.75 27.92
N ASN A 176 -4.36 45.43 27.73
CA ASN A 176 -3.38 44.51 28.30
C ASN A 176 -2.15 44.33 27.39
N ALA A 177 -1.07 43.76 27.93
CA ALA A 177 0.18 43.55 27.20
C ALA A 177 0.03 42.66 25.95
N SER A 178 -0.89 41.69 25.99
CA SER A 178 -1.16 40.82 24.84
C SER A 178 -1.82 41.55 23.68
N TYR A 179 -2.66 42.55 23.95
CA TYR A 179 -3.24 43.38 22.89
C TYR A 179 -2.13 44.12 22.11
N GLU A 180 -1.13 44.64 22.81
CA GLU A 180 0.03 45.29 22.20
C GLU A 180 0.85 44.30 21.37
N ARG A 181 1.10 43.09 21.87
CA ARG A 181 1.82 42.03 21.12
C ARG A 181 1.08 41.60 19.86
N LEU A 182 -0.25 41.42 19.94
CA LEU A 182 -1.07 40.95 18.82
C LEU A 182 -1.28 42.04 17.76
N THR A 183 -1.50 43.28 18.19
CA THR A 183 -1.80 44.40 17.28
C THR A 183 -0.55 45.17 16.84
N GLY A 184 0.56 45.08 17.58
CA GLY A 184 1.78 45.86 17.36
C GLY A 184 1.66 47.32 17.81
N LEU A 185 0.52 47.72 18.37
CA LEU A 185 0.26 49.07 18.85
C LEU A 185 0.69 49.16 20.32
N LYS A 186 1.69 49.97 20.63
CA LYS A 186 2.10 50.19 22.02
C LYS A 186 1.02 50.96 22.77
N LYS A 187 0.73 50.56 24.00
CA LYS A 187 -0.31 51.17 24.82
C LYS A 187 -0.08 52.66 25.03
N GLU A 188 1.16 53.07 25.26
CA GLU A 188 1.56 54.49 25.43
C GLU A 188 1.18 55.35 24.21
N ASP A 189 1.21 54.78 23.01
CA ASP A 189 0.93 55.49 21.76
C ASP A 189 -0.57 55.58 21.43
N ILE A 190 -1.40 54.74 22.05
CA ILE A 190 -2.84 54.63 21.76
C ILE A 190 -3.74 55.01 22.93
N LEU A 191 -3.20 55.11 24.15
CA LEU A 191 -3.96 55.48 25.34
C LEU A 191 -4.59 56.86 25.17
N GLY A 192 -5.90 56.94 25.40
CA GLY A 192 -6.64 58.18 25.26
C GLY A 192 -6.84 58.68 23.82
N LYS A 193 -6.37 57.97 22.80
CA LYS A 193 -6.75 58.22 21.42
C LYS A 193 -8.12 57.62 21.13
N THR A 194 -8.78 58.17 20.13
CA THR A 194 -10.09 57.73 19.68
C THR A 194 -9.96 56.55 18.72
N LEU A 195 -11.01 55.74 18.63
CA LEU A 195 -11.04 54.54 17.79
C LEU A 195 -10.67 54.84 16.33
N TYR A 196 -11.09 56.00 15.81
CA TYR A 196 -10.77 56.45 14.46
C TYR A 196 -9.31 56.90 14.29
N GLU A 197 -8.71 57.49 15.32
CA GLU A 197 -7.28 57.86 15.31
C GLU A 197 -6.37 56.63 15.34
N ILE A 198 -6.79 55.57 16.04
CA ILE A 198 -6.04 54.32 16.12
C ILE A 198 -6.20 53.49 14.84
N PHE A 199 -7.40 53.50 14.25
CA PHE A 199 -7.73 52.72 13.06
C PHE A 199 -8.47 53.58 12.01
N PRO A 200 -7.74 54.39 11.23
CA PRO A 200 -8.35 55.35 10.29
C PRO A 200 -9.11 54.68 9.13
N ASN A 201 -8.76 53.46 8.76
CA ASN A 201 -9.39 52.70 7.66
C ASN A 201 -10.33 51.59 8.15
N MET A 202 -11.03 51.82 9.27
CA MET A 202 -11.93 50.80 9.83
C MET A 202 -13.16 50.59 8.94
N GLU A 203 -13.50 49.32 8.65
CA GLU A 203 -14.67 48.97 7.85
C GLU A 203 -15.96 49.44 8.53
N LYS A 204 -16.86 50.09 7.76
CA LYS A 204 -18.12 50.66 8.25
C LYS A 204 -19.00 49.64 8.99
N ASN A 205 -19.02 48.39 8.52
CA ASN A 205 -19.75 47.28 9.14
C ASN A 205 -19.23 46.95 10.55
N LEU A 206 -17.92 47.10 10.80
CA LEU A 206 -17.34 46.85 12.12
C LEU A 206 -17.75 47.94 13.13
N ILE A 207 -17.81 49.19 12.68
CA ILE A 207 -18.26 50.33 13.50
C ILE A 207 -19.72 50.14 13.90
N GLU A 208 -20.58 49.75 12.95
CA GLU A 208 -22.00 49.48 13.19
C GLU A 208 -22.19 48.33 14.21
N LYS A 209 -21.37 47.28 14.13
CA LYS A 209 -21.35 46.19 15.13
C LYS A 209 -20.96 46.69 16.52
N ILE A 210 -19.89 47.48 16.63
CA ILE A 210 -19.43 48.05 17.91
C ILE A 210 -20.50 48.97 18.52
N GLN A 211 -21.09 49.84 17.71
CA GLN A 211 -22.18 50.73 18.13
C GLN A 211 -23.40 49.94 18.61
N ARG A 212 -23.79 48.88 17.89
CA ARG A 212 -24.88 47.99 18.32
C ARG A 212 -24.56 47.34 19.66
N VAL A 213 -23.33 46.85 19.89
CA VAL A 213 -22.92 46.25 21.17
C VAL A 213 -23.01 47.28 22.30
N ALA A 214 -22.53 48.51 22.09
CA ALA A 214 -22.56 49.56 23.10
C ALA A 214 -23.99 49.98 23.50
N ILE A 215 -24.93 50.02 22.54
CA ILE A 215 -26.33 50.40 22.76
C ILE A 215 -27.16 49.24 23.33
N THR A 216 -27.12 48.08 22.68
CA THR A 216 -27.98 46.93 23.01
C THR A 216 -27.43 46.08 24.16
N GLY A 217 -26.10 46.08 24.35
CA GLY A 217 -25.41 45.20 25.29
C GLY A 217 -25.24 43.76 24.81
N GLN A 218 -25.78 43.38 23.65
CA GLN A 218 -25.54 42.05 23.07
C GLN A 218 -24.12 41.95 22.54
N SER A 219 -23.38 40.91 22.95
CA SER A 219 -22.04 40.66 22.45
C SER A 219 -22.05 40.24 20.99
N VAL A 220 -20.99 40.62 20.26
CA VAL A 220 -20.79 40.24 18.86
C VAL A 220 -19.49 39.45 18.75
N HIS A 221 -19.57 38.35 18.03
CA HIS A 221 -18.45 37.45 17.78
C HIS A 221 -18.20 37.34 16.27
N TYR A 222 -16.96 37.52 15.84
CA TYR A 222 -16.58 37.37 14.43
C TYR A 222 -15.12 36.97 14.26
N GLN A 223 -14.83 36.33 13.13
CA GLN A 223 -13.46 35.98 12.71
C GLN A 223 -13.08 36.82 11.49
N ARG A 224 -11.82 37.25 11.42
CA ARG A 224 -11.28 38.03 10.30
C ARG A 224 -9.87 37.57 9.96
N TYR A 225 -9.56 37.53 8.68
CA TYR A 225 -8.20 37.39 8.18
C TYR A 225 -7.62 38.79 7.90
N ILE A 226 -6.45 39.08 8.46
CA ILE A 226 -5.73 40.34 8.25
C ILE A 226 -4.58 40.06 7.30
N LYS A 227 -4.71 40.53 6.04
CA LYS A 227 -3.80 40.22 4.94
C LYS A 227 -2.39 40.77 5.16
N GLU A 228 -2.27 41.94 5.77
CA GLU A 228 -0.98 42.60 6.06
C GLU A 228 -0.12 41.82 7.06
N LYS A 229 -0.75 40.99 7.89
CA LYS A 229 -0.09 40.19 8.93
C LYS A 229 -0.11 38.69 8.64
N ASP A 230 -0.76 38.27 7.55
CA ASP A 230 -1.04 36.87 7.21
C ASP A 230 -1.57 36.03 8.39
N LYS A 231 -2.54 36.59 9.13
CA LYS A 231 -3.07 36.00 10.36
C LYS A 231 -4.58 36.02 10.43
N TYR A 232 -5.14 34.98 11.06
CA TYR A 232 -6.56 34.89 11.40
C TYR A 232 -6.76 35.30 12.85
N TYR A 233 -7.65 36.28 13.06
CA TYR A 233 -8.04 36.73 14.39
C TYR A 233 -9.52 36.45 14.65
N GLU A 234 -9.82 36.08 15.88
CA GLU A 234 -11.16 35.98 16.42
C GLU A 234 -11.37 37.13 17.40
N ALA A 235 -12.46 37.88 17.23
CA ALA A 235 -12.76 39.05 18.05
C ALA A 235 -14.14 38.91 18.70
N ILE A 236 -14.17 39.08 20.02
CA ILE A 236 -15.39 39.13 20.83
C ILE A 236 -15.53 40.55 21.38
N VAL A 237 -16.61 41.24 21.02
CA VAL A 237 -16.90 42.60 21.49
C VAL A 237 -18.12 42.55 22.40
N TYR A 238 -18.01 43.11 23.59
CA TYR A 238 -19.08 43.13 24.60
C TYR A 238 -19.10 44.42 25.40
N ARG A 239 -20.17 44.66 26.16
CA ARG A 239 -20.38 45.86 26.97
C ARG A 239 -20.14 45.59 28.45
N PRO A 240 -19.02 46.04 29.05
CA PRO A 240 -18.77 45.86 30.49
C PRO A 240 -19.61 46.82 31.36
N LYS A 241 -19.82 48.06 30.91
CA LYS A 241 -20.64 49.09 31.57
C LYS A 241 -21.33 49.98 30.54
N LYS A 242 -22.34 50.77 30.95
CA LYS A 242 -23.02 51.73 30.07
C LYS A 242 -21.98 52.69 29.46
N LEU A 243 -22.09 52.95 28.16
CA LEU A 243 -21.14 53.76 27.37
C LEU A 243 -19.70 53.20 27.28
N GLN A 244 -19.46 51.92 27.59
CA GLN A 244 -18.16 51.28 27.36
C GLN A 244 -18.30 50.07 26.44
N PHE A 245 -17.25 49.75 25.71
CA PHE A 245 -17.12 48.42 25.11
C PHE A 245 -15.71 47.87 25.35
N ALA A 246 -15.65 46.55 25.53
CA ALA A 246 -14.41 45.80 25.59
C ALA A 246 -14.33 44.86 24.39
N ALA A 247 -13.14 44.70 23.83
CA ALA A 247 -12.87 43.72 22.78
C ALA A 247 -11.77 42.76 23.22
N ILE A 248 -12.02 41.46 23.05
CA ILE A 248 -11.05 40.39 23.24
C ILE A 248 -10.64 39.88 21.87
N LEU A 249 -9.35 39.90 21.57
CA LEU A 249 -8.75 39.41 20.33
C LEU A 249 -7.93 38.14 20.61
N THR A 250 -8.17 37.10 19.80
CA THR A 250 -7.44 35.82 19.85
C THR A 250 -6.84 35.54 18.48
N ASP A 251 -5.55 35.15 18.41
CA ASP A 251 -4.94 34.63 17.19
C ASP A 251 -5.37 33.15 17.02
N ILE A 252 -6.06 32.85 15.93
CA ILE A 252 -6.58 31.50 15.62
C ILE A 252 -5.88 30.88 14.39
N THR A 253 -4.73 31.43 14.01
CA THR A 253 -4.02 31.06 12.77
C THR A 253 -3.60 29.59 12.74
N GLU A 254 -2.98 29.08 13.82
CA GLU A 254 -2.58 27.67 13.93
C GLU A 254 -3.78 26.72 13.78
N ARG A 255 -4.89 27.04 14.44
CA ARG A 255 -6.13 26.26 14.36
C ARG A 255 -6.65 26.20 12.92
N LYS A 256 -6.69 27.34 12.21
CA LYS A 256 -7.16 27.40 10.81
C LYS A 256 -6.23 26.64 9.87
N PHE A 257 -4.90 26.72 10.07
CA PHE A 257 -3.96 25.94 9.29
C PHE A 257 -4.08 24.44 9.56
N ALA A 258 -4.26 24.03 10.83
CA ALA A 258 -4.50 22.62 11.18
C ALA A 258 -5.79 22.08 10.55
N GLU A 259 -6.89 22.83 10.58
CA GLU A 259 -8.16 22.46 9.93
C GLU A 259 -7.99 22.30 8.41
N LYS A 260 -7.27 23.23 7.75
CA LYS A 260 -6.99 23.16 6.32
C LYS A 260 -6.07 22.00 5.97
N ALA A 261 -5.02 21.76 6.78
CA ALA A 261 -4.10 20.65 6.61
C ALA A 261 -4.81 19.29 6.78
N LEU A 262 -5.71 19.16 7.76
CA LEU A 262 -6.52 17.97 7.96
C LEU A 262 -7.41 17.68 6.75
N LYS A 263 -8.15 18.68 6.26
CA LYS A 263 -8.98 18.54 5.05
C LYS A 263 -8.15 18.16 3.83
N THR A 264 -6.96 18.75 3.68
CA THR A 264 -6.05 18.45 2.57
C THR A 264 -5.51 17.02 2.67
N SER A 265 -5.13 16.58 3.87
CA SER A 265 -4.65 15.21 4.14
C SER A 265 -5.75 14.17 3.87
N GLU A 266 -6.98 14.42 4.34
CA GLU A 266 -8.14 13.56 4.09
C GLU A 266 -8.46 13.47 2.60
N TYR A 267 -8.47 14.60 1.89
CA TYR A 267 -8.66 14.65 0.45
C TYR A 267 -7.57 13.88 -0.31
N ASN A 268 -6.30 14.09 0.05
CA ASN A 268 -5.18 13.38 -0.56
C ASN A 268 -5.25 11.87 -0.31
N PHE A 269 -5.54 11.44 0.92
CA PHE A 269 -5.71 10.03 1.25
C PHE A 269 -6.87 9.40 0.45
N ARG A 270 -8.03 10.07 0.42
CA ARG A 270 -9.20 9.57 -0.31
C ARG A 270 -8.90 9.45 -1.80
N ASN A 271 -8.23 10.44 -2.40
CA ASN A 271 -7.83 10.37 -3.80
C ASN A 271 -6.85 9.23 -4.06
N ILE A 272 -5.79 9.07 -3.27
CA ILE A 272 -4.82 7.98 -3.47
C ILE A 272 -5.50 6.61 -3.32
N PHE A 273 -6.38 6.47 -2.33
CA PHE A 273 -7.11 5.23 -2.08
C PHE A 273 -8.08 4.89 -3.23
N GLU A 274 -8.92 5.84 -3.65
CA GLU A 274 -9.94 5.63 -4.69
C GLU A 274 -9.36 5.56 -6.11
N SER A 275 -8.24 6.26 -6.38
CA SER A 275 -7.56 6.22 -7.68
C SER A 275 -6.56 5.06 -7.83
N SER A 276 -6.32 4.29 -6.77
CA SER A 276 -5.46 3.11 -6.85
C SER A 276 -6.05 2.10 -7.83
N SER A 277 -5.27 1.71 -8.83
CA SER A 277 -5.66 0.70 -9.82
C SER A 277 -5.79 -0.69 -9.21
N ASP A 278 -5.10 -0.96 -8.09
CA ASP A 278 -5.26 -2.22 -7.38
C ASP A 278 -6.52 -2.15 -6.49
N PRO A 279 -7.40 -3.15 -6.56
CA PRO A 279 -8.48 -3.35 -5.61
C PRO A 279 -8.01 -3.39 -4.16
N ILE A 280 -8.55 -2.52 -3.32
CA ILE A 280 -8.24 -2.44 -1.89
C ILE A 280 -9.50 -2.72 -1.07
N LEU A 281 -9.35 -3.57 -0.05
CA LEU A 281 -10.38 -3.94 0.90
C LEU A 281 -9.85 -3.79 2.34
N ILE A 282 -10.55 -3.03 3.18
CA ILE A 282 -10.22 -2.87 4.59
C ILE A 282 -11.26 -3.59 5.44
N THR A 283 -10.79 -4.46 6.34
CA THR A 283 -11.67 -5.25 7.21
C THR A 283 -11.31 -5.11 8.69
N LEU A 284 -12.33 -5.04 9.52
CA LEU A 284 -12.25 -5.06 10.99
C LEU A 284 -13.21 -6.14 11.50
N ASP A 285 -12.75 -6.98 12.42
CA ASP A 285 -13.55 -8.08 12.99
C ASP A 285 -14.22 -8.95 11.92
N ASN A 286 -13.48 -9.27 10.85
CA ASN A 286 -13.91 -10.05 9.68
C ASN A 286 -15.07 -9.43 8.87
N LYS A 287 -15.32 -8.12 9.00
CA LYS A 287 -16.30 -7.37 8.22
C LYS A 287 -15.63 -6.26 7.44
N VAL A 288 -16.11 -6.00 6.23
CA VAL A 288 -15.61 -4.88 5.41
C VAL A 288 -16.03 -3.56 6.03
N ILE A 289 -15.06 -2.66 6.25
CA ILE A 289 -15.29 -1.29 6.75
C ILE A 289 -15.05 -0.23 5.69
N ASP A 290 -14.19 -0.50 4.71
CA ASP A 290 -13.93 0.39 3.58
C ASP A 290 -13.39 -0.42 2.38
N CYS A 291 -13.57 0.09 1.15
CA CYS A 291 -13.00 -0.43 -0.09
C CYS A 291 -12.93 0.65 -1.16
N ASN A 292 -12.00 0.55 -2.10
CA ASN A 292 -11.89 1.52 -3.18
C ASN A 292 -12.79 1.18 -4.38
N LEU A 293 -12.90 2.12 -5.33
CA LEU A 293 -13.59 1.92 -6.60
C LEU A 293 -13.14 0.66 -7.36
N ALA A 294 -11.83 0.41 -7.46
CA ALA A 294 -11.31 -0.77 -8.14
C ALA A 294 -11.83 -2.09 -7.55
N MET A 295 -12.05 -2.16 -6.23
CA MET A 295 -12.63 -3.35 -5.59
C MET A 295 -14.12 -3.54 -5.90
N ILE A 296 -14.87 -2.46 -6.08
CA ILE A 296 -16.27 -2.50 -6.50
C ILE A 296 -16.36 -3.05 -7.93
N GLU A 297 -15.52 -2.55 -8.83
CA GLU A 297 -15.43 -2.98 -10.23
C GLU A 297 -14.96 -4.44 -10.37
N LEU A 298 -13.97 -4.85 -9.56
CA LEU A 298 -13.45 -6.21 -9.53
C LEU A 298 -14.56 -7.24 -9.19
N LEU A 299 -15.36 -6.95 -8.16
CA LEU A 299 -16.44 -7.85 -7.72
C LEU A 299 -17.73 -7.70 -8.55
N GLY A 300 -17.88 -6.59 -9.30
CA GLY A 300 -19.05 -6.30 -10.11
C GLY A 300 -20.29 -5.89 -9.31
N TYR A 301 -20.11 -5.19 -8.19
CA TYR A 301 -21.23 -4.61 -7.43
C TYR A 301 -21.48 -3.16 -7.90
N ASP A 302 -22.72 -2.68 -7.77
CA ASP A 302 -23.07 -1.32 -8.23
C ASP A 302 -22.59 -0.22 -7.28
N SER A 303 -22.37 -0.56 -6.01
CA SER A 303 -21.98 0.44 -5.00
C SER A 303 -21.17 -0.15 -3.86
N LYS A 304 -20.41 0.72 -3.22
CA LYS A 304 -19.68 0.45 -1.97
C LYS A 304 -20.58 -0.12 -0.88
N SER A 305 -21.79 0.42 -0.74
CA SER A 305 -22.75 0.03 0.29
C SER A 305 -23.14 -1.46 0.21
N SER A 306 -23.10 -2.04 -0.98
CA SER A 306 -23.39 -3.45 -1.23
C SER A 306 -22.28 -4.40 -0.74
N ILE A 307 -21.09 -3.87 -0.43
CA ILE A 307 -19.92 -4.61 0.04
C ILE A 307 -19.68 -4.38 1.53
N LEU A 308 -19.95 -3.17 2.03
CA LEU A 308 -19.75 -2.82 3.43
C LEU A 308 -20.47 -3.78 4.39
N HIS A 309 -19.84 -4.03 5.55
CA HIS A 309 -20.31 -4.89 6.64
C HIS A 309 -20.46 -6.39 6.32
N LYS A 310 -20.31 -6.80 5.06
CA LYS A 310 -20.24 -8.21 4.68
C LYS A 310 -18.92 -8.84 5.10
N ASN A 311 -18.93 -10.15 5.25
CA ASN A 311 -17.72 -10.93 5.46
C ASN A 311 -17.05 -11.21 4.12
N PRO A 312 -15.72 -11.01 3.96
CA PRO A 312 -15.02 -11.25 2.69
C PRO A 312 -15.25 -12.63 2.07
N VAL A 313 -15.47 -13.67 2.88
CA VAL A 313 -15.73 -15.03 2.39
C VAL A 313 -17.05 -15.12 1.62
N GLN A 314 -17.99 -14.19 1.82
CA GLN A 314 -19.24 -14.14 1.05
C GLN A 314 -19.02 -13.77 -0.42
N PHE A 315 -17.87 -13.18 -0.75
CA PHE A 315 -17.47 -12.88 -2.13
C PHE A 315 -16.67 -14.03 -2.75
N SER A 316 -16.70 -15.23 -2.15
CA SER A 316 -15.90 -16.38 -2.58
C SER A 316 -16.81 -17.57 -2.90
N PRO A 317 -16.38 -18.51 -3.76
CA PRO A 317 -17.07 -19.80 -3.91
C PRO A 317 -17.03 -20.60 -2.60
N GLU A 318 -17.82 -21.68 -2.50
CA GLU A 318 -17.82 -22.54 -1.30
C GLU A 318 -16.44 -23.19 -1.07
N LYS A 319 -15.80 -23.64 -2.15
CA LYS A 319 -14.47 -24.23 -2.15
C LYS A 319 -13.54 -23.50 -3.10
N GLN A 320 -12.27 -23.40 -2.72
CA GLN A 320 -11.19 -22.88 -3.56
C GLN A 320 -10.71 -23.98 -4.54
N PRO A 321 -9.92 -23.66 -5.60
CA PRO A 321 -9.52 -24.64 -6.61
C PRO A 321 -8.74 -25.85 -6.09
N ASN A 322 -8.09 -25.72 -4.93
CA ASN A 322 -7.40 -26.81 -4.24
C ASN A 322 -8.36 -27.77 -3.48
N GLY A 323 -9.67 -27.54 -3.54
CA GLY A 323 -10.70 -28.34 -2.85
C GLY A 323 -10.99 -27.92 -1.41
N GLU A 324 -10.20 -27.01 -0.83
CA GLU A 324 -10.36 -26.53 0.55
C GLU A 324 -11.56 -25.57 0.68
N SER A 325 -12.27 -25.61 1.81
CA SER A 325 -13.37 -24.68 2.11
C SER A 325 -12.86 -23.25 2.21
N SER A 326 -13.51 -22.31 1.53
CA SER A 326 -13.15 -20.89 1.60
C SER A 326 -13.26 -20.34 3.02
N LYS A 327 -14.17 -20.85 3.85
CA LYS A 327 -14.30 -20.43 5.26
C LYS A 327 -13.09 -20.87 6.09
N GLU A 328 -12.64 -22.11 5.91
CA GLU A 328 -11.53 -22.69 6.66
C GLU A 328 -10.21 -22.04 6.26
N LYS A 329 -9.98 -21.89 4.95
CA LYS A 329 -8.79 -21.22 4.42
C LYS A 329 -8.69 -19.77 4.88
N ALA A 330 -9.81 -19.03 4.93
CA ALA A 330 -9.83 -17.65 5.43
C ALA A 330 -9.39 -17.56 6.90
N ILE A 331 -9.84 -18.48 7.76
CA ILE A 331 -9.42 -18.53 9.16
C ILE A 331 -7.90 -18.74 9.27
N GLN A 332 -7.32 -19.62 8.46
CA GLN A 332 -5.87 -19.84 8.44
C GLN A 332 -5.12 -18.58 7.98
N VAL A 333 -5.58 -17.96 6.90
CA VAL A 333 -5.05 -16.71 6.35
C VAL A 333 -5.04 -15.60 7.41
N TYR A 334 -6.14 -15.40 8.15
CA TYR A 334 -6.20 -14.41 9.23
C TYR A 334 -5.20 -14.72 10.35
N LYS A 335 -5.10 -15.98 10.79
CA LYS A 335 -4.14 -16.41 11.82
C LYS A 335 -2.69 -16.14 11.42
N ILE A 336 -2.32 -16.53 10.19
CA ILE A 336 -0.96 -16.32 9.66
C ILE A 336 -0.65 -14.83 9.59
N THR A 337 -1.59 -14.02 9.10
CA THR A 337 -1.40 -12.58 8.94
C THR A 337 -1.29 -11.86 10.27
N MET A 338 -2.09 -12.23 11.28
CA MET A 338 -1.96 -11.67 12.63
C MET A 338 -0.59 -11.97 13.25
N LYS A 339 -0.05 -13.17 13.01
CA LYS A 339 1.27 -13.58 13.52
C LYS A 339 2.41 -12.86 12.79
N ASN A 340 2.35 -12.79 11.46
CA ASN A 340 3.46 -12.32 10.62
C ASN A 340 3.34 -10.85 10.20
N LYS A 341 2.26 -10.15 10.61
CA LYS A 341 1.84 -8.79 10.19
C LYS A 341 1.50 -8.64 8.70
N LYS A 342 1.99 -9.52 7.82
CA LYS A 342 1.68 -9.57 6.39
C LYS A 342 1.63 -11.01 5.89
N TYR A 343 0.81 -11.27 4.87
CA TYR A 343 0.74 -12.55 4.20
C TYR A 343 0.27 -12.38 2.75
N LYS A 344 0.90 -13.12 1.84
CA LYS A 344 0.57 -13.12 0.41
C LYS A 344 0.05 -14.50 0.01
N PHE A 345 -1.10 -14.56 -0.66
CA PHE A 345 -1.75 -15.81 -1.02
C PHE A 345 -2.64 -15.64 -2.27
N GLU A 346 -2.92 -16.73 -2.97
CA GLU A 346 -3.88 -16.74 -4.07
C GLU A 346 -5.30 -17.06 -3.56
N TRP A 347 -6.28 -16.36 -4.10
CA TRP A 347 -7.69 -16.45 -3.72
C TRP A 347 -8.61 -16.34 -4.93
N TRP A 348 -9.68 -17.12 -4.97
CA TRP A 348 -10.70 -17.01 -6.00
C TRP A 348 -11.91 -16.31 -5.42
N PHE A 349 -12.23 -15.14 -5.97
CA PHE A 349 -13.50 -14.47 -5.71
C PHE A 349 -14.57 -14.96 -6.67
N LYS A 350 -15.83 -14.81 -6.26
CA LYS A 350 -17.02 -14.99 -7.08
C LYS A 350 -17.67 -13.63 -7.27
N ARG A 351 -17.72 -13.16 -8.51
CA ARG A 351 -18.38 -11.90 -8.90
C ARG A 351 -19.89 -12.03 -8.76
N VAL A 352 -20.60 -10.90 -8.82
CA VAL A 352 -22.08 -10.85 -8.76
C VAL A 352 -22.73 -11.68 -9.88
N ASP A 353 -22.16 -11.68 -11.08
CA ASP A 353 -22.60 -12.48 -12.23
C ASP A 353 -22.31 -14.00 -12.09
N GLY A 354 -21.62 -14.41 -11.03
CA GLY A 354 -21.26 -15.79 -10.75
C GLY A 354 -19.91 -16.24 -11.30
N THR A 355 -19.22 -15.42 -12.09
CA THR A 355 -17.89 -15.74 -12.61
C THR A 355 -16.84 -15.82 -11.51
N LEU A 356 -15.88 -16.73 -11.65
CA LEU A 356 -14.78 -16.89 -10.70
C LEU A 356 -13.57 -16.08 -11.16
N LEU A 357 -13.04 -15.27 -10.26
CA LEU A 357 -11.92 -14.38 -10.54
C LEU A 357 -10.73 -14.72 -9.63
N PRO A 358 -9.61 -15.21 -10.18
CA PRO A 358 -8.39 -15.44 -9.42
C PRO A 358 -7.69 -14.11 -9.10
N VAL A 359 -7.35 -13.92 -7.84
CA VAL A 359 -6.55 -12.80 -7.35
C VAL A 359 -5.35 -13.26 -6.53
N GLU A 360 -4.26 -12.50 -6.60
CA GLU A 360 -3.22 -12.53 -5.58
C GLU A 360 -3.55 -11.49 -4.51
N VAL A 361 -3.75 -11.92 -3.27
CA VAL A 361 -4.06 -11.03 -2.14
C VAL A 361 -2.81 -10.82 -1.31
N MET A 362 -2.42 -9.56 -1.15
CA MET A 362 -1.48 -9.11 -0.13
C MET A 362 -2.28 -8.54 1.04
N MET A 363 -2.36 -9.29 2.14
CA MET A 363 -3.04 -8.83 3.35
C MET A 363 -2.02 -8.37 4.39
N THR A 364 -2.19 -7.16 4.90
CA THR A 364 -1.37 -6.57 5.96
C THR A 364 -2.21 -6.19 7.16
N THR A 365 -1.64 -6.25 8.35
CA THR A 365 -2.29 -5.78 9.58
C THR A 365 -1.81 -4.36 9.88
N ILE A 366 -2.73 -3.41 9.97
CA ILE A 366 -2.46 -2.02 10.35
C ILE A 366 -3.27 -1.64 11.60
N LEU A 367 -2.84 -0.58 12.29
CA LEU A 367 -3.55 -0.01 13.44
C LEU A 367 -4.44 1.14 12.96
N HIS A 368 -5.74 1.06 13.23
CA HIS A 368 -6.70 2.12 12.96
C HIS A 368 -7.54 2.37 14.20
N ASN A 369 -7.49 3.58 14.76
CA ASN A 369 -8.15 3.97 16.02
C ASN A 369 -7.87 3.00 17.19
N GLY A 370 -6.62 2.54 17.30
CA GLY A 370 -6.18 1.59 18.32
C GLY A 370 -6.64 0.14 18.10
N LYS A 371 -7.42 -0.14 17.05
CA LYS A 371 -7.83 -1.50 16.67
C LYS A 371 -6.98 -2.04 15.52
N LYS A 372 -6.73 -3.35 15.53
CA LYS A 372 -6.06 -4.02 14.42
C LYS A 372 -7.07 -4.22 13.29
N VAL A 373 -6.77 -3.68 12.12
CA VAL A 373 -7.54 -3.88 10.89
C VAL A 373 -6.67 -4.57 9.85
N PHE A 374 -7.29 -5.34 8.97
CA PHE A 374 -6.61 -5.91 7.81
C PHE A 374 -6.82 -5.03 6.60
N HIS A 375 -5.73 -4.68 5.95
CA HIS A 375 -5.68 -4.00 4.67
C HIS A 375 -5.27 -5.01 3.61
N SER A 376 -6.18 -5.36 2.73
CA SER A 376 -5.99 -6.34 1.66
C SER A 376 -5.91 -5.63 0.32
N LEU A 377 -4.79 -5.79 -0.37
CA LEU A 377 -4.64 -5.41 -1.77
C LEU A 377 -4.81 -6.68 -2.61
N CYS A 378 -5.71 -6.64 -3.59
CA CYS A 378 -6.08 -7.79 -4.41
C CYS A 378 -5.72 -7.50 -5.86
N ARG A 379 -4.76 -8.22 -6.42
CA ARG A 379 -4.32 -8.08 -7.81
C ARG A 379 -4.96 -9.15 -8.69
N ASP A 380 -5.62 -8.76 -9.77
CA ASP A 380 -6.14 -9.71 -10.76
C ASP A 380 -4.98 -10.47 -11.42
N ILE A 381 -5.08 -11.80 -11.46
CA ILE A 381 -4.07 -12.70 -12.04
C ILE A 381 -4.65 -13.61 -13.12
N ARG A 382 -5.78 -13.27 -13.75
CA ARG A 382 -6.36 -14.04 -14.87
C ARG A 382 -5.37 -14.25 -16.00
N GLU A 383 -4.79 -13.18 -16.52
CA GLU A 383 -3.79 -13.23 -17.61
C GLU A 383 -2.58 -14.09 -17.22
N ARG A 384 -2.13 -13.98 -15.96
CA ARG A 384 -1.03 -14.79 -15.44
C ARG A 384 -1.41 -16.27 -15.40
N LYS A 385 -2.62 -16.62 -14.94
CA LYS A 385 -3.11 -18.01 -14.90
C LYS A 385 -3.31 -18.58 -16.29
N GLU A 386 -3.82 -17.79 -17.24
CA GLU A 386 -3.93 -18.19 -18.64
C GLU A 386 -2.55 -18.46 -19.25
N MET A 387 -1.57 -17.60 -18.96
CA MET A 387 -0.18 -17.80 -19.39
C MET A 387 0.45 -19.04 -18.75
N GLU A 388 0.25 -19.25 -17.44
CA GLU A 388 0.72 -20.44 -16.71
C GLU A 388 0.13 -21.72 -17.33
N ASN A 389 -1.18 -21.76 -17.57
CA ASN A 389 -1.85 -22.90 -18.21
C ASN A 389 -1.37 -23.12 -19.65
N LYS A 390 -1.15 -22.03 -20.41
CA LYS A 390 -0.61 -22.10 -21.77
C LYS A 390 0.82 -22.64 -21.77
N LEU A 391 1.66 -22.19 -20.85
CA LEU A 391 3.03 -22.70 -20.68
C LEU A 391 3.03 -24.17 -20.28
N GLU A 392 2.14 -24.59 -19.39
CA GLU A 392 1.98 -26.00 -19.02
C GLU A 392 1.55 -26.85 -20.23
N TYR A 393 0.56 -26.39 -20.99
CA TYR A 393 0.12 -27.06 -22.21
C TYR A 393 1.27 -27.19 -23.23
N LEU A 394 1.98 -26.09 -23.52
CA LEU A 394 3.13 -26.07 -24.44
C LEU A 394 4.32 -26.91 -23.93
N SER A 395 4.42 -27.11 -22.61
CA SER A 395 5.46 -27.95 -22.02
C SER A 395 5.29 -29.43 -22.39
N TYR A 396 4.07 -29.85 -22.67
CA TYR A 396 3.72 -31.25 -22.94
C TYR A 396 3.17 -31.52 -24.34
N HIS A 397 2.90 -30.49 -25.15
CA HIS A 397 2.35 -30.64 -26.49
C HIS A 397 3.26 -30.05 -27.58
N ASP A 398 3.24 -30.68 -28.75
CA ASP A 398 3.87 -30.19 -29.97
C ASP A 398 3.02 -29.05 -30.56
N GLN A 399 3.66 -27.91 -30.86
CA GLN A 399 2.97 -26.69 -31.26
C GLN A 399 2.30 -26.80 -32.64
N LEU A 400 2.86 -27.63 -33.52
CA LEU A 400 2.37 -27.76 -34.89
C LEU A 400 1.15 -28.67 -34.99
N THR A 401 1.22 -29.84 -34.33
CA THR A 401 0.21 -30.91 -34.46
C THR A 401 -0.78 -30.97 -33.30
N GLY A 402 -0.47 -30.29 -32.18
CA GLY A 402 -1.26 -30.37 -30.94
C GLY A 402 -1.26 -31.77 -30.30
N LEU A 403 -0.38 -32.67 -30.75
CA LEU A 403 -0.10 -33.95 -30.09
C LEU A 403 0.77 -33.74 -28.86
N TYR A 404 0.98 -34.78 -28.07
CA TYR A 404 2.00 -34.73 -27.03
C TYR A 404 3.40 -34.57 -27.62
N ASN A 405 4.32 -33.95 -26.89
CA ASN A 405 5.71 -33.81 -27.32
C ASN A 405 6.60 -34.92 -26.74
N ARG A 406 7.87 -34.92 -27.16
CA ARG A 406 8.90 -35.84 -26.67
C ARG A 406 8.98 -35.92 -25.13
N ARG A 407 8.90 -34.77 -24.44
CA ARG A 407 9.01 -34.73 -22.97
C ARG A 407 7.85 -35.46 -22.29
N PHE A 408 6.62 -35.24 -22.77
CA PHE A 408 5.46 -35.96 -22.27
C PHE A 408 5.58 -37.47 -22.51
N PHE A 409 5.99 -37.86 -23.72
CA PHE A 409 6.24 -39.25 -24.07
C PHE A 409 7.26 -39.92 -23.13
N GLU A 410 8.41 -39.31 -22.88
CA GLU A 410 9.45 -39.88 -22.01
C GLU A 410 8.97 -40.06 -20.56
N ASN A 411 8.13 -39.15 -20.07
CA ASN A 411 7.52 -39.24 -18.74
C ASN A 411 6.46 -40.36 -18.68
N GLU A 412 5.59 -40.42 -19.68
CA GLU A 412 4.52 -41.41 -19.75
C GLU A 412 5.05 -42.83 -19.98
N LEU A 413 6.13 -42.98 -20.76
CA LEU A 413 6.76 -44.29 -20.96
C LEU A 413 7.22 -44.89 -19.62
N LYS A 414 7.83 -44.08 -18.75
CA LYS A 414 8.24 -44.51 -17.40
C LYS A 414 7.04 -44.81 -16.50
N ARG A 415 5.98 -44.00 -16.60
CA ARG A 415 4.75 -44.17 -15.79
C ARG A 415 3.97 -45.43 -16.19
N LEU A 416 3.98 -45.75 -17.48
CA LEU A 416 3.23 -46.87 -18.03
C LEU A 416 3.98 -48.20 -17.99
N ASP A 417 5.30 -48.20 -17.82
CA ASP A 417 6.12 -49.40 -17.71
C ASP A 417 5.95 -50.12 -16.35
N VAL A 418 4.74 -50.63 -16.12
CA VAL A 418 4.31 -51.38 -14.93
C VAL A 418 3.47 -52.59 -15.35
N GLU A 419 3.41 -53.61 -14.48
CA GLU A 419 2.73 -54.89 -14.77
C GLU A 419 1.27 -54.71 -15.20
N GLU A 420 0.52 -53.78 -14.59
CA GLU A 420 -0.90 -53.56 -14.89
C GLU A 420 -1.18 -53.06 -16.30
N ASN A 421 -0.16 -52.57 -17.02
CA ASN A 421 -0.28 -52.06 -18.38
C ASN A 421 0.25 -53.03 -19.44
N LEU A 422 0.75 -54.21 -19.04
CA LEU A 422 1.20 -55.23 -19.97
C LEU A 422 0.00 -55.94 -20.65
N PRO A 423 0.13 -56.35 -21.93
CA PRO A 423 1.24 -56.07 -22.84
C PRO A 423 1.30 -54.58 -23.21
N LEU A 424 2.48 -53.97 -23.17
CA LEU A 424 2.70 -52.56 -23.53
C LEU A 424 3.42 -52.51 -24.88
N THR A 425 2.74 -51.98 -25.90
CA THR A 425 3.32 -51.83 -27.23
C THR A 425 3.72 -50.39 -27.52
N ILE A 426 4.93 -50.21 -28.07
CA ILE A 426 5.44 -48.94 -28.59
C ILE A 426 5.44 -49.03 -30.11
N VAL A 427 4.86 -48.04 -30.77
CA VAL A 427 4.88 -47.90 -32.23
C VAL A 427 5.68 -46.65 -32.60
N MET A 428 6.74 -46.82 -33.37
CA MET A 428 7.48 -45.76 -34.04
C MET A 428 6.89 -45.54 -35.42
N ALA A 429 6.67 -44.28 -35.79
CA ALA A 429 6.10 -43.88 -37.06
C ALA A 429 6.91 -42.73 -37.66
N ASP A 430 7.22 -42.82 -38.95
CA ASP A 430 8.02 -41.82 -39.67
C ASP A 430 7.31 -41.43 -40.97
N VAL A 431 7.14 -40.13 -41.17
CA VAL A 431 6.45 -39.59 -42.36
C VAL A 431 7.38 -39.59 -43.56
N ASN A 432 7.03 -40.40 -44.56
CA ASN A 432 7.81 -40.48 -45.78
C ASN A 432 7.63 -39.21 -46.62
N GLY A 433 8.73 -38.70 -47.18
CA GLY A 433 8.70 -37.64 -48.19
C GLY A 433 8.52 -36.21 -47.66
N LEU A 434 8.57 -35.96 -46.34
CA LEU A 434 8.43 -34.62 -45.77
C LEU A 434 9.43 -33.61 -46.39
N LYS A 435 10.70 -34.01 -46.55
CA LYS A 435 11.72 -33.16 -47.18
C LYS A 435 11.38 -32.81 -48.63
N LEU A 436 10.93 -33.79 -49.42
CA LEU A 436 10.51 -33.56 -50.81
C LEU A 436 9.35 -32.56 -50.88
N VAL A 437 8.36 -32.70 -49.99
CA VAL A 437 7.22 -31.77 -49.92
C VAL A 437 7.67 -30.36 -49.53
N ASN A 438 8.56 -30.24 -48.55
CA ASN A 438 9.14 -28.95 -48.15
C ASN A 438 9.95 -28.29 -49.28
N ASP A 439 10.79 -29.06 -49.96
CA ASP A 439 11.70 -28.55 -50.99
C ASP A 439 10.95 -28.17 -52.27
N SER A 440 9.84 -28.86 -52.58
CA SER A 440 9.05 -28.67 -53.81
C SER A 440 7.87 -27.71 -53.65
N PHE A 441 7.16 -27.77 -52.50
CA PHE A 441 5.92 -27.01 -52.25
C PHE A 441 6.03 -26.03 -51.07
N GLY A 442 7.18 -25.96 -50.40
CA GLY A 442 7.44 -25.06 -49.29
C GLY A 442 7.07 -25.62 -47.91
N HIS A 443 7.56 -24.97 -46.86
CA HIS A 443 7.36 -25.40 -45.47
C HIS A 443 5.89 -25.42 -45.02
N ALA A 444 5.05 -24.53 -45.56
CA ALA A 444 3.61 -24.53 -45.24
C ALA A 444 2.92 -25.83 -45.67
N ALA A 445 3.31 -26.40 -46.82
CA ALA A 445 2.80 -27.68 -47.29
C ALA A 445 3.31 -28.85 -46.43
N GLY A 446 4.57 -28.80 -45.97
CA GLY A 446 5.08 -29.78 -45.01
C GLY A 446 4.40 -29.71 -43.64
N ASP A 447 4.08 -28.51 -43.17
CA ASP A 447 3.31 -28.28 -41.95
C ASP A 447 1.88 -28.85 -42.08
N GLU A 448 1.24 -28.66 -43.23
CA GLU A 448 -0.07 -29.26 -43.54
C GLU A 448 0.02 -30.80 -43.55
N LEU A 449 1.05 -31.36 -44.19
CA LEU A 449 1.31 -32.80 -44.20
C LEU A 449 1.39 -33.37 -42.78
N LEU A 450 2.17 -32.75 -41.91
CA LEU A 450 2.35 -33.18 -40.51
C LEU A 450 1.05 -33.06 -39.71
N LYS A 451 0.25 -32.01 -39.94
CA LYS A 451 -1.07 -31.86 -39.31
C LYS A 451 -2.02 -32.96 -39.76
N LYS A 452 -2.13 -33.22 -41.07
CA LYS A 452 -2.99 -34.30 -41.58
C LYS A 452 -2.55 -35.67 -41.06
N VAL A 453 -1.24 -35.95 -41.04
CA VAL A 453 -0.71 -37.19 -40.43
C VAL A 453 -1.13 -37.29 -38.97
N SER A 454 -1.03 -36.21 -38.20
CA SER A 454 -1.44 -36.21 -36.79
C SER A 454 -2.92 -36.55 -36.61
N GLU A 455 -3.80 -36.05 -37.48
CA GLU A 455 -5.23 -36.36 -37.47
C GLU A 455 -5.51 -37.80 -37.90
N ILE A 456 -4.80 -38.31 -38.89
CA ILE A 456 -4.93 -39.69 -39.38
C ILE A 456 -4.52 -40.67 -38.27
N ILE A 457 -3.39 -40.42 -37.60
CA ILE A 457 -2.95 -41.25 -36.47
C ILE A 457 -3.98 -41.17 -35.33
N LYS A 458 -4.49 -39.97 -34.98
CA LYS A 458 -5.57 -39.81 -33.99
C LYS A 458 -6.86 -40.54 -34.36
N LYS A 459 -7.27 -40.56 -35.63
CA LYS A 459 -8.47 -41.26 -36.10
C LYS A 459 -8.26 -42.78 -36.15
N GLY A 460 -7.05 -43.22 -36.50
CA GLY A 460 -6.71 -44.63 -36.61
C GLY A 460 -6.48 -45.30 -35.25
N CYS A 461 -5.96 -44.57 -34.28
CA CYS A 461 -5.87 -44.97 -32.89
C CYS A 461 -7.19 -44.70 -32.15
N ARG A 462 -7.75 -45.72 -31.49
CA ARG A 462 -8.91 -45.53 -30.59
C ARG A 462 -8.47 -44.77 -29.31
N TYR A 463 -9.43 -44.30 -28.51
CA TYR A 463 -9.24 -43.35 -27.37
C TYR A 463 -8.19 -43.72 -26.29
N ASN A 464 -7.60 -44.93 -26.31
CA ASN A 464 -6.68 -45.40 -25.27
C ASN A 464 -5.18 -45.27 -25.62
N GLY A 465 -4.83 -44.82 -26.83
CA GLY A 465 -3.43 -44.63 -27.23
C GLY A 465 -2.88 -43.24 -26.88
N ILE A 466 -1.67 -43.17 -26.31
CA ILE A 466 -0.94 -41.90 -26.16
C ILE A 466 -0.13 -41.66 -27.42
N ILE A 467 -0.42 -40.58 -28.12
CA ILE A 467 0.24 -40.22 -29.39
C ILE A 467 1.10 -38.99 -29.17
N ALA A 468 2.38 -39.08 -29.51
CA ALA A 468 3.33 -38.00 -29.41
C ALA A 468 4.08 -37.78 -30.73
N ARG A 469 4.52 -36.54 -30.97
CA ARG A 469 5.49 -36.20 -32.02
C ARG A 469 6.84 -35.93 -31.36
N LEU A 470 7.87 -36.67 -31.76
CA LEU A 470 9.20 -36.53 -31.17
C LEU A 470 9.99 -35.35 -31.76
N GLY A 471 9.74 -35.06 -33.05
CA GLY A 471 10.34 -33.96 -33.80
C GLY A 471 10.38 -34.28 -35.29
N GLY A 472 10.46 -33.27 -36.16
CA GLY A 472 10.55 -33.49 -37.60
C GLY A 472 9.39 -34.33 -38.16
N ASP A 473 9.71 -35.45 -38.79
CA ASP A 473 8.83 -36.46 -39.37
C ASP A 473 8.49 -37.62 -38.42
N GLU A 474 8.97 -37.61 -37.16
CA GLU A 474 8.86 -38.74 -36.23
C GLU A 474 7.69 -38.62 -35.24
N PHE A 475 6.91 -39.69 -35.15
CA PHE A 475 5.78 -39.87 -34.25
C PHE A 475 5.92 -41.17 -33.45
N VAL A 476 5.36 -41.19 -32.24
CA VAL A 476 5.30 -42.37 -31.38
C VAL A 476 3.91 -42.57 -30.82
N ILE A 477 3.51 -43.84 -30.71
CA ILE A 477 2.24 -44.25 -30.13
C ILE A 477 2.53 -45.26 -29.01
N LEU A 478 2.06 -44.97 -27.80
CA LEU A 478 2.05 -45.90 -26.67
C LEU A 478 0.68 -46.54 -26.55
N LEU A 479 0.67 -47.88 -26.58
CA LEU A 479 -0.53 -48.69 -26.54
C LEU A 479 -0.46 -49.62 -25.32
N PRO A 480 -0.94 -49.17 -24.14
CA PRO A 480 -1.03 -50.03 -22.96
C PRO A 480 -2.07 -51.13 -23.19
N LYS A 481 -1.86 -52.31 -22.61
CA LYS A 481 -2.74 -53.47 -22.71
C LYS A 481 -3.07 -53.86 -24.15
N THR A 482 -2.11 -53.70 -25.06
CA THR A 482 -2.28 -53.95 -26.49
C THR A 482 -1.13 -54.83 -26.99
N ASP A 483 -1.47 -55.94 -27.64
CA ASP A 483 -0.48 -56.85 -28.18
C ASP A 483 -0.05 -56.52 -29.63
N ILE A 484 0.80 -57.36 -30.20
CA ILE A 484 1.33 -57.17 -31.56
C ILE A 484 0.26 -57.31 -32.65
N TYR A 485 -0.74 -58.18 -32.47
CA TYR A 485 -1.78 -58.45 -33.46
C TYR A 485 -2.78 -57.29 -33.52
N GLU A 486 -3.18 -56.78 -32.35
CA GLU A 486 -4.01 -55.59 -32.26
C GLU A 486 -3.27 -54.37 -32.83
N THR A 487 -1.96 -54.25 -32.56
CA THR A 487 -1.12 -53.19 -33.10
C THR A 487 -1.05 -53.24 -34.63
N GLU A 488 -0.89 -54.42 -35.23
CA GLU A 488 -0.91 -54.60 -36.69
C GLU A 488 -2.22 -54.12 -37.31
N GLN A 489 -3.35 -54.39 -36.65
CA GLN A 489 -4.65 -53.94 -37.12
C GLN A 489 -4.81 -52.42 -37.03
N ILE A 490 -4.26 -51.79 -35.98
CA ILE A 490 -4.21 -50.33 -35.83
C ILE A 490 -3.35 -49.71 -36.93
N VAL A 491 -2.13 -50.20 -37.14
CA VAL A 491 -1.22 -49.72 -38.19
C VAL A 491 -1.83 -49.89 -39.58
N LYS A 492 -2.49 -51.02 -39.85
CA LYS A 492 -3.19 -51.26 -41.12
C LYS A 492 -4.33 -50.27 -41.34
N ASN A 493 -5.08 -49.94 -40.29
CA ASN A 493 -6.15 -48.94 -40.36
C ASN A 493 -5.58 -47.53 -40.63
N ILE A 494 -4.52 -47.13 -39.92
CA ILE A 494 -3.84 -45.84 -40.14
C ILE A 494 -3.34 -45.74 -41.58
N ASN A 495 -2.68 -46.77 -42.11
CA ASN A 495 -2.24 -46.81 -43.51
C ASN A 495 -3.40 -46.71 -44.51
N ALA A 496 -4.52 -47.39 -44.25
CA ALA A 496 -5.70 -47.31 -45.12
C ALA A 496 -6.37 -45.93 -45.12
N LEU A 497 -6.29 -45.20 -44.00
CA LEU A 497 -6.73 -43.80 -43.91
C LEU A 497 -5.74 -42.86 -44.62
N ALA A 498 -4.43 -43.08 -44.45
CA ALA A 498 -3.39 -42.27 -45.10
C ALA A 498 -3.46 -42.35 -46.63
N LEU A 499 -3.72 -43.53 -47.20
CA LEU A 499 -3.85 -43.72 -48.66
C LEU A 499 -5.05 -42.99 -49.29
N LYS A 500 -6.01 -42.50 -48.50
CA LYS A 500 -7.17 -41.75 -48.98
C LYS A 500 -6.97 -40.24 -48.96
N GLU A 501 -5.88 -39.79 -48.36
CA GLU A 501 -5.58 -38.38 -48.14
C GLU A 501 -4.36 -37.97 -48.97
N THR A 502 -4.43 -36.77 -49.53
CA THR A 502 -3.34 -36.15 -50.28
C THR A 502 -3.04 -34.76 -49.72
N VAL A 503 -1.77 -34.34 -49.83
CA VAL A 503 -1.33 -32.96 -49.62
C VAL A 503 -0.53 -32.54 -50.83
N SER A 504 -0.90 -31.43 -51.46
CA SER A 504 -0.24 -30.92 -52.67
C SER A 504 0.02 -31.99 -53.73
N ALA A 505 -0.99 -32.81 -54.05
CA ALA A 505 -0.92 -33.93 -55.00
C ALA A 505 -0.10 -35.17 -54.56
N VAL A 506 0.45 -35.18 -53.35
CA VAL A 506 1.24 -36.30 -52.81
C VAL A 506 0.39 -37.11 -51.83
N ASN A 507 0.29 -38.43 -52.07
CA ASN A 507 -0.34 -39.36 -51.14
C ASN A 507 0.42 -39.42 -49.82
N ILE A 508 -0.32 -39.40 -48.70
CA ILE A 508 0.31 -39.52 -47.38
C ILE A 508 0.83 -40.95 -47.18
N SER A 509 2.09 -41.07 -46.83
CA SER A 509 2.75 -42.35 -46.55
C SER A 509 3.54 -42.27 -45.24
N ILE A 510 3.41 -43.31 -44.42
CA ILE A 510 4.03 -43.38 -43.10
C ILE A 510 4.62 -44.77 -42.93
N SER A 511 5.90 -44.85 -42.58
CA SER A 511 6.56 -46.12 -42.24
C SER A 511 6.44 -46.39 -40.75
N PHE A 512 6.04 -47.61 -40.39
CA PHE A 512 5.78 -48.01 -39.00
C PHE A 512 6.68 -49.16 -38.56
N GLY A 513 7.21 -49.06 -37.33
CA GLY A 513 7.81 -50.16 -36.60
C GLY A 513 7.23 -50.23 -35.19
N TYR A 514 7.21 -51.42 -34.60
CA TYR A 514 6.62 -51.62 -33.28
C TYR A 514 7.34 -52.71 -32.49
N GLY A 515 7.25 -52.61 -31.17
CA GLY A 515 7.78 -53.58 -30.23
C GLY A 515 6.85 -53.69 -29.02
N THR A 516 6.62 -54.91 -28.54
CA THR A 516 5.72 -55.19 -27.41
C THR A 516 6.51 -55.75 -26.23
N LYS A 517 6.39 -55.08 -25.07
CA LYS A 517 6.80 -55.63 -23.78
C LYS A 517 5.69 -56.55 -23.28
N LYS A 518 6.03 -57.81 -23.00
CA LYS A 518 5.08 -58.85 -22.55
C LYS A 518 5.31 -59.25 -21.10
N LYS A 519 6.53 -59.07 -20.59
CA LYS A 519 6.90 -59.42 -19.22
C LYS A 519 7.63 -58.27 -18.54
N GLU A 520 7.58 -58.22 -17.21
CA GLU A 520 8.18 -57.14 -16.43
C GLU A 520 9.71 -57.08 -16.58
N GLU A 521 10.38 -58.24 -16.75
CA GLU A 521 11.85 -58.32 -16.80
C GLU A 521 12.45 -57.77 -18.11
N GLU A 522 11.63 -57.58 -19.15
CA GLU A 522 12.08 -57.00 -20.41
C GLU A 522 12.33 -55.49 -20.24
N LYS A 523 13.48 -54.99 -20.69
CA LYS A 523 13.78 -53.54 -20.58
C LYS A 523 13.01 -52.76 -21.63
N ILE A 524 12.28 -51.72 -21.21
CA ILE A 524 11.47 -50.91 -22.12
C ILE A 524 12.31 -50.19 -23.17
N GLU A 525 13.57 -49.85 -22.85
CA GLU A 525 14.52 -49.25 -23.79
C GLU A 525 14.88 -50.21 -24.94
N GLU A 526 14.98 -51.51 -24.66
CA GLU A 526 15.22 -52.53 -25.69
C GLU A 526 14.00 -52.71 -26.59
N ILE A 527 12.79 -52.57 -26.05
CA ILE A 527 11.54 -52.62 -26.82
C ILE A 527 11.41 -51.39 -27.73
N LEU A 528 11.73 -50.20 -27.22
CA LEU A 528 11.78 -48.97 -28.01
C LEU A 528 12.78 -49.10 -29.17
N LYS A 529 14.00 -49.59 -28.88
CA LYS A 529 15.02 -49.82 -29.90
C LYS A 529 14.56 -50.82 -30.97
N LYS A 530 13.88 -51.92 -30.58
CA LYS A 530 13.31 -52.87 -31.54
C LYS A 530 12.27 -52.22 -32.46
N ALA A 531 11.42 -51.34 -31.92
CA ALA A 531 10.44 -50.60 -32.70
C ALA A 531 11.10 -49.65 -33.70
N GLU A 532 12.15 -48.95 -33.28
CA GLU A 532 12.94 -48.04 -34.12
C GLU A 532 13.69 -48.79 -35.23
N ASP A 533 14.42 -49.86 -34.89
CA ASP A 533 15.14 -50.71 -35.86
C ASP A 533 14.16 -51.30 -36.89
N TYR A 534 12.97 -51.71 -36.45
CA TYR A 534 11.94 -52.24 -37.36
C TYR A 534 11.39 -51.16 -38.29
N MET A 535 11.11 -49.96 -37.78
CA MET A 535 10.66 -48.82 -38.58
C MET A 535 11.72 -48.46 -39.63
N TYR A 536 12.98 -48.33 -39.22
CA TYR A 536 14.07 -47.99 -40.11
C TYR A 536 14.26 -49.03 -41.22
N LYS A 537 14.19 -50.32 -40.86
CA LYS A 537 14.24 -51.41 -41.85
C LYS A 537 13.10 -51.29 -42.86
N LYS A 538 11.86 -51.02 -42.44
CA LYS A 538 10.76 -50.79 -43.38
C LYS A 538 10.99 -49.57 -44.26
N LYS A 539 11.43 -48.45 -43.67
CA LYS A 539 11.74 -47.21 -44.41
C LYS A 539 12.75 -47.45 -45.53
N LEU A 540 13.78 -48.27 -45.30
CA LEU A 540 14.76 -48.63 -46.35
C LEU A 540 14.16 -49.38 -47.54
N PHE A 541 13.21 -50.29 -47.30
CA PHE A 541 12.56 -51.05 -48.39
C PHE A 541 11.45 -50.26 -49.08
N GLU A 542 10.72 -49.43 -48.33
CA GLU A 542 9.58 -48.66 -48.84
C GLU A 542 10.03 -47.39 -49.57
N SER A 543 11.10 -46.72 -49.11
CA SER A 543 11.51 -45.38 -49.60
C SER A 543 11.79 -45.31 -51.11
N PRO A 544 12.57 -46.20 -51.76
CA PRO A 544 12.82 -46.10 -53.20
C PRO A 544 11.55 -46.28 -54.04
N SER A 545 10.73 -47.28 -53.72
CA SER A 545 9.45 -47.52 -54.41
C SER A 545 8.46 -46.37 -54.19
N MET A 546 8.44 -45.79 -52.99
CA MET A 546 7.54 -44.69 -52.65
C MET A 546 7.92 -43.39 -53.34
N ARG A 547 9.21 -43.09 -53.52
CA ARG A 547 9.63 -41.89 -54.27
C ARG A 547 9.21 -41.97 -55.74
N GLY A 548 9.43 -43.11 -56.40
CA GLY A 548 8.97 -43.31 -57.78
C GLY A 548 7.44 -43.18 -57.93
N LYS A 549 6.68 -43.78 -57.00
CA LYS A 549 5.20 -43.62 -56.96
C LYS A 549 4.77 -42.17 -56.71
N THR A 550 5.52 -41.43 -55.90
CA THR A 550 5.25 -40.02 -55.61
C THR A 550 5.45 -39.16 -56.86
N ILE A 551 6.53 -39.38 -57.60
CA ILE A 551 6.77 -38.70 -58.89
C ILE A 551 5.66 -39.04 -59.89
N GLY A 552 5.28 -40.32 -60.01
CA GLY A 552 4.16 -40.74 -60.86
C GLY A 552 2.83 -40.06 -60.48
N ALA A 553 2.55 -39.90 -59.19
CA ALA A 553 1.36 -39.19 -58.70
C ALA A 553 1.40 -37.69 -59.02
N ILE A 554 2.57 -37.05 -58.91
CA ILE A 554 2.78 -35.66 -59.29
C ILE A 554 2.51 -35.46 -60.78
N ILE A 555 3.06 -36.31 -61.65
CA ILE A 555 2.84 -36.26 -63.10
C ILE A 555 1.35 -36.44 -63.41
N SER A 556 0.71 -37.45 -62.83
CA SER A 556 -0.71 -37.72 -63.05
C SER A 556 -1.57 -36.53 -62.64
N THR A 557 -1.26 -35.89 -61.51
CA THR A 557 -2.01 -34.72 -61.04
C THR A 557 -1.76 -33.48 -61.90
N LEU A 558 -0.53 -33.28 -62.39
CA LEU A 558 -0.23 -32.22 -63.35
C LEU A 558 -1.08 -32.39 -64.62
N HIS A 559 -1.14 -33.62 -65.14
CA HIS A 559 -1.92 -33.96 -66.33
C HIS A 559 -3.43 -33.82 -66.10
N GLU A 560 -3.95 -34.28 -64.95
CA GLU A 560 -5.36 -34.12 -64.57
C GLU A 560 -5.77 -32.65 -64.47
N LYS A 561 -4.92 -31.82 -63.88
CA LYS A 561 -5.16 -30.37 -63.76
C LYS A 561 -5.02 -29.65 -65.09
N ASN A 562 -4.18 -30.16 -66.00
CA ASN A 562 -3.92 -29.51 -67.27
C ASN A 562 -3.70 -30.51 -68.40
N LYS A 563 -4.82 -30.92 -69.02
CA LYS A 563 -4.83 -31.84 -70.16
C LYS A 563 -3.97 -31.35 -71.34
N ARG A 564 -3.81 -30.03 -71.48
CA ARG A 564 -2.99 -29.45 -72.55
C ARG A 564 -1.50 -29.67 -72.30
N GLU A 565 -1.05 -29.57 -71.05
CA GLU A 565 0.33 -29.86 -70.67
C GLU A 565 0.64 -31.34 -70.85
N GLU A 566 -0.31 -32.24 -70.54
CA GLU A 566 -0.19 -33.67 -70.85
C GLU A 566 0.06 -33.93 -72.35
N GLU A 567 -0.79 -33.38 -73.22
CA GLU A 567 -0.65 -33.55 -74.67
C GLU A 567 0.66 -32.93 -75.19
N HIS A 568 1.09 -31.80 -74.62
CA HIS A 568 2.37 -31.14 -74.92
C HIS A 568 3.57 -32.00 -74.53
N SER A 569 3.66 -32.47 -73.28
CA SER A 569 4.76 -33.30 -72.82
C SER A 569 4.87 -34.60 -73.63
N HIS A 570 3.74 -35.18 -74.06
CA HIS A 570 3.76 -36.33 -74.97
C HIS A 570 4.30 -36.01 -76.37
N ARG A 571 3.90 -34.89 -76.98
CA ARG A 571 4.42 -34.49 -78.30
C ARG A 571 5.91 -34.16 -78.26
N VAL A 572 6.34 -33.40 -77.25
CA VAL A 572 7.76 -33.09 -77.02
C VAL A 572 8.56 -34.37 -76.80
N SER A 573 8.06 -35.31 -75.99
CA SER A 573 8.69 -36.61 -75.77
C SER A 573 8.91 -37.40 -77.07
N MET A 574 7.92 -37.43 -77.98
CA MET A 574 8.03 -38.09 -79.27
C MET A 574 9.03 -37.40 -80.21
N LEU A 575 9.00 -36.07 -80.30
CA LEU A 575 9.95 -35.31 -81.11
C LEU A 575 11.39 -35.45 -80.59
N CYS A 576 11.55 -35.53 -79.26
CA CYS A 576 12.82 -35.82 -78.61
C CYS A 576 13.37 -37.18 -79.03
N GLN A 577 12.52 -38.20 -79.10
CA GLN A 577 12.89 -39.52 -79.60
C GLN A 577 13.35 -39.45 -81.06
N ASP A 578 12.60 -38.78 -81.93
CA ASP A 578 12.94 -38.64 -83.34
C ASP A 578 14.28 -37.88 -83.54
N MET A 579 14.52 -36.85 -82.72
CA MET A 579 15.77 -36.10 -82.71
C MET A 579 16.95 -36.97 -82.25
N GLY A 580 16.76 -37.81 -81.23
CA GLY A 580 17.77 -38.77 -80.76
C GLY A 580 18.18 -39.74 -81.86
N HIS A 581 17.20 -40.29 -82.60
CA HIS A 581 17.47 -41.13 -83.77
C HIS A 581 18.19 -40.37 -84.90
N ALA A 582 17.79 -39.12 -85.18
CA ALA A 582 18.41 -38.30 -86.23
C ALA A 582 19.88 -37.94 -85.95
N LEU A 583 20.23 -37.83 -84.66
CA LEU A 583 21.58 -37.61 -84.16
C LEU A 583 22.43 -38.90 -84.09
N GLY A 584 21.80 -40.07 -84.20
CA GLY A 584 22.48 -41.36 -84.08
C GLY A 584 22.85 -41.72 -82.64
N LEU A 585 22.10 -41.22 -81.65
CA LEU A 585 22.25 -41.60 -80.25
C LEU A 585 21.92 -43.09 -80.05
N THR A 586 22.46 -43.68 -78.99
CA THR A 586 22.10 -45.05 -78.61
C THR A 586 20.64 -45.14 -78.17
N GLU A 587 20.06 -46.34 -78.15
CA GLU A 587 18.69 -46.57 -77.66
C GLU A 587 18.51 -46.06 -76.22
N SER A 588 19.54 -46.23 -75.39
CA SER A 588 19.52 -45.77 -73.99
C SER A 588 19.49 -44.24 -73.88
N GLU A 589 20.33 -43.54 -74.65
CA GLU A 589 20.36 -42.08 -74.70
C GLU A 589 19.08 -41.51 -75.32
N THR A 590 18.48 -42.23 -76.27
CA THR A 590 17.21 -41.84 -76.90
C THR A 590 16.03 -42.00 -75.93
N GLU A 591 15.97 -43.10 -75.16
CA GLU A 591 14.93 -43.29 -74.14
C GLU A 591 15.09 -42.30 -72.98
N GLU A 592 16.34 -41.95 -72.62
CA GLU A 592 16.61 -40.85 -71.70
C GLU A 592 16.02 -39.54 -72.24
N LEU A 593 16.37 -39.15 -73.47
CA LEU A 593 15.91 -37.90 -74.09
C LEU A 593 14.38 -37.82 -74.18
N LYS A 594 13.74 -38.94 -74.51
CA LYS A 594 12.28 -39.11 -74.49
C LYS A 594 11.70 -38.92 -73.09
N THR A 595 12.36 -39.46 -72.07
CA THR A 595 11.95 -39.31 -70.66
C THR A 595 12.07 -37.86 -70.20
N ILE A 596 13.15 -37.16 -70.55
CA ILE A 596 13.30 -35.75 -70.22
C ILE A 596 12.19 -34.93 -70.91
N GLY A 597 11.88 -35.21 -72.19
CA GLY A 597 10.77 -34.55 -72.89
C GLY A 597 9.40 -34.72 -72.21
N LEU A 598 9.16 -35.87 -71.57
CA LEU A 598 7.94 -36.10 -70.80
C LEU A 598 7.93 -35.34 -69.46
N LEU A 599 9.09 -35.10 -68.87
CA LEU A 599 9.23 -34.61 -67.50
C LEU A 599 9.71 -33.15 -67.37
N HIS A 600 10.11 -32.50 -68.47
CA HIS A 600 10.75 -31.18 -68.45
C HIS A 600 9.92 -30.11 -67.73
N ASP A 601 8.60 -30.24 -67.79
CA ASP A 601 7.64 -29.30 -67.19
C ASP A 601 7.01 -29.79 -65.89
N ILE A 602 7.52 -30.87 -65.27
CA ILE A 602 6.97 -31.45 -64.04
C ILE A 602 6.86 -30.43 -62.89
N GLY A 603 7.76 -29.43 -62.86
CA GLY A 603 7.76 -28.38 -61.84
C GLY A 603 6.60 -27.39 -61.92
N LYS A 604 5.83 -27.38 -63.02
CA LYS A 604 4.63 -26.53 -63.16
C LYS A 604 3.54 -26.90 -62.14
N ILE A 605 3.62 -28.08 -61.51
CA ILE A 605 2.69 -28.54 -60.47
C ILE A 605 2.61 -27.61 -59.25
N ALA A 606 3.69 -26.88 -58.96
CA ALA A 606 3.79 -25.98 -57.82
C ALA A 606 3.34 -24.54 -58.16
N ILE A 607 3.03 -24.25 -59.42
CA ILE A 607 2.54 -22.94 -59.87
C ILE A 607 1.02 -22.88 -59.68
N GLU A 608 0.51 -21.74 -59.24
CA GLU A 608 -0.93 -21.54 -59.09
C GLU A 608 -1.67 -21.63 -60.43
N GLU A 609 -2.85 -22.25 -60.42
CA GLU A 609 -3.62 -22.55 -61.64
C GLU A 609 -4.11 -21.30 -62.38
N ASN A 610 -4.46 -20.24 -61.64
CA ASN A 610 -4.81 -18.92 -62.17
C ASN A 610 -3.65 -18.27 -62.93
N ILE A 611 -2.40 -18.49 -62.51
CA ILE A 611 -1.20 -18.01 -63.20
C ILE A 611 -0.92 -18.89 -64.41
N LEU A 612 -0.99 -20.22 -64.24
CA LEU A 612 -0.70 -21.19 -65.29
C LEU A 612 -1.70 -21.11 -66.47
N ASN A 613 -2.98 -20.81 -66.18
CA ASN A 613 -4.07 -20.76 -67.18
C ASN A 613 -4.46 -19.32 -67.60
N LYS A 614 -3.70 -18.30 -67.18
CA LYS A 614 -4.05 -16.88 -67.38
C LYS A 614 -4.17 -16.47 -68.86
N SER A 615 -5.15 -15.60 -69.14
CA SER A 615 -5.40 -15.01 -70.47
C SER A 615 -4.55 -13.84 -70.88
N GLU A 616 -4.26 -13.04 -69.89
CA GLU A 616 -3.65 -11.75 -70.05
C GLU A 616 -2.14 -11.92 -69.95
N GLU A 617 -1.40 -10.88 -70.32
CA GLU A 617 0.04 -10.85 -70.10
C GLU A 617 0.34 -11.06 -68.61
N LEU A 618 1.31 -11.92 -68.35
CA LEU A 618 1.77 -12.20 -67.00
C LEU A 618 2.52 -10.98 -66.47
N THR A 619 2.30 -10.65 -65.21
CA THR A 619 3.09 -9.63 -64.52
C THR A 619 4.53 -10.10 -64.35
N GLU A 620 5.45 -9.18 -64.07
CA GLU A 620 6.85 -9.56 -63.81
C GLU A 620 6.95 -10.57 -62.65
N ASP A 621 6.18 -10.38 -61.58
CA ASP A 621 6.16 -11.30 -60.43
C ASP A 621 5.63 -12.69 -60.82
N GLU A 622 4.54 -12.74 -61.60
CA GLU A 622 3.99 -14.00 -62.13
C GLU A 622 5.00 -14.70 -63.06
N TRP A 623 5.75 -13.93 -63.86
CA TRP A 623 6.78 -14.47 -64.74
C TRP A 623 7.96 -15.05 -63.97
N GLN A 624 8.36 -14.43 -62.85
CA GLN A 624 9.36 -15.00 -61.95
C GLN A 624 8.89 -16.30 -61.31
N GLU A 625 7.61 -16.39 -60.91
CA GLU A 625 7.04 -17.64 -60.40
C GLU A 625 7.03 -18.75 -61.45
N ILE A 626 6.72 -18.44 -62.73
CA ILE A 626 6.80 -19.43 -63.80
C ILE A 626 8.23 -19.92 -63.99
N LYS A 627 9.24 -19.04 -64.01
CA LYS A 627 10.65 -19.45 -64.20
C LYS A 627 11.14 -20.45 -63.16
N ARG A 628 10.55 -20.45 -61.97
CA ARG A 628 10.93 -21.39 -60.88
C ARG A 628 10.55 -22.85 -61.19
N HIS A 629 9.71 -23.14 -62.19
CA HIS A 629 9.34 -24.52 -62.50
C HIS A 629 10.55 -25.41 -62.84
N SER A 630 11.59 -24.88 -63.50
CA SER A 630 12.79 -25.68 -63.80
C SER A 630 13.54 -26.06 -62.53
N GLU A 631 13.66 -25.14 -61.56
CA GLU A 631 14.26 -25.41 -60.25
C GLU A 631 13.42 -26.38 -59.41
N ILE A 632 12.09 -26.26 -59.46
CA ILE A 632 11.17 -27.16 -58.75
C ILE A 632 11.21 -28.54 -59.37
N GLY A 633 11.20 -28.63 -60.70
CA GLY A 633 11.33 -29.89 -61.44
C GLY A 633 12.63 -30.61 -61.12
N TYR A 634 13.75 -29.88 -61.09
CA TYR A 634 15.03 -30.40 -60.60
C TYR A 634 14.91 -30.96 -59.19
N ARG A 635 14.33 -30.22 -58.24
CA ARG A 635 14.18 -30.69 -56.85
C ARG A 635 13.34 -31.94 -56.74
N ILE A 636 12.27 -32.06 -57.52
CA ILE A 636 11.41 -33.25 -57.54
C ILE A 636 12.21 -34.47 -58.03
N LEU A 637 12.86 -34.34 -59.19
CA LEU A 637 13.54 -35.45 -59.86
C LEU A 637 14.84 -35.86 -59.15
N ASN A 638 15.59 -34.91 -58.60
CA ASN A 638 16.84 -35.15 -57.86
C ASN A 638 16.66 -35.96 -56.56
N THR A 639 15.41 -36.24 -56.14
CA THR A 639 15.16 -37.10 -54.97
C THR A 639 15.26 -38.60 -55.27
N VAL A 640 15.31 -39.00 -56.54
CA VAL A 640 15.44 -40.39 -56.98
C VAL A 640 16.79 -40.57 -57.66
N ASN A 641 17.57 -41.55 -57.19
CA ASN A 641 18.93 -41.78 -57.68
C ASN A 641 18.98 -42.02 -59.20
N ASP A 642 17.98 -42.71 -59.75
CA ASP A 642 17.91 -43.04 -61.18
C ASP A 642 17.49 -41.83 -62.06
N MET A 643 17.18 -40.68 -61.46
CA MET A 643 16.74 -39.46 -62.16
C MET A 643 17.70 -38.28 -61.94
N LEU A 644 18.87 -38.50 -61.35
CA LEU A 644 19.86 -37.45 -61.06
C LEU A 644 20.29 -36.72 -62.34
N GLU A 645 20.71 -37.46 -63.37
CA GLU A 645 21.17 -36.89 -64.64
C GLU A 645 20.03 -36.16 -65.37
N ILE A 646 18.85 -36.80 -65.44
CA ILE A 646 17.62 -36.21 -65.98
C ILE A 646 17.27 -34.90 -65.28
N SER A 647 17.42 -34.83 -63.96
CA SER A 647 17.07 -33.63 -63.18
C SER A 647 17.91 -32.44 -63.60
N GLU A 648 19.21 -32.61 -63.88
CA GLU A 648 20.08 -31.53 -64.35
C GLU A 648 19.65 -31.04 -65.73
N TYR A 649 19.25 -31.95 -66.63
CA TYR A 649 18.77 -31.58 -67.96
C TYR A 649 17.46 -30.78 -67.89
N VAL A 650 16.55 -31.16 -66.99
CA VAL A 650 15.34 -30.40 -66.67
C VAL A 650 15.66 -29.06 -66.01
N LEU A 651 16.71 -28.93 -65.21
CA LEU A 651 17.09 -27.63 -64.63
C LEU A 651 17.48 -26.61 -65.70
N TYR A 652 18.21 -27.05 -66.74
CA TYR A 652 18.85 -26.18 -67.72
C TYR A 652 18.09 -26.08 -69.06
N HIS A 653 16.90 -26.67 -69.20
CA HIS A 653 16.19 -26.68 -70.49
C HIS A 653 15.73 -25.30 -71.01
N HIS A 654 15.73 -24.27 -70.15
CA HIS A 654 15.49 -22.86 -70.53
C HIS A 654 16.76 -22.02 -70.66
N GLU A 655 17.95 -22.64 -70.59
CA GLU A 655 19.19 -21.97 -70.92
C GLU A 655 19.25 -21.64 -72.41
N ARG A 656 19.83 -20.48 -72.75
CA ARG A 656 19.90 -19.99 -74.14
C ARG A 656 21.33 -20.05 -74.63
N TRP A 657 21.51 -20.37 -75.91
CA TRP A 657 22.85 -20.45 -76.53
C TRP A 657 23.71 -19.20 -76.30
N ASP A 658 23.10 -18.02 -76.25
CA ASP A 658 23.76 -16.72 -76.00
C ASP A 658 24.07 -16.40 -74.53
N GLY A 659 23.63 -17.24 -73.58
CA GLY A 659 23.80 -17.06 -72.13
C GLY A 659 22.76 -16.16 -71.47
N LYS A 660 21.67 -15.78 -72.17
CA LYS A 660 20.57 -14.97 -71.60
C LYS A 660 19.43 -15.81 -71.01
N GLY A 661 19.61 -17.12 -70.94
CA GLY A 661 18.64 -18.06 -70.38
C GLY A 661 18.67 -18.08 -68.85
N TYR A 662 17.91 -19.01 -68.28
CA TYR A 662 17.81 -19.21 -66.84
C TYR A 662 17.84 -20.72 -66.52
N PRO A 663 18.21 -21.13 -65.30
CA PRO A 663 18.47 -20.32 -64.11
C PRO A 663 19.93 -19.89 -63.86
N LYS A 664 20.92 -20.47 -64.54
CA LYS A 664 22.36 -20.22 -64.32
C LYS A 664 23.00 -19.29 -65.35
N GLY A 665 22.40 -19.12 -66.53
CA GLY A 665 22.96 -18.31 -67.61
C GLY A 665 24.13 -19.00 -68.32
N LEU A 666 24.05 -20.33 -68.47
CA LEU A 666 25.05 -21.14 -69.16
C LEU A 666 25.12 -20.76 -70.65
N LYS A 667 26.31 -20.84 -71.26
CA LYS A 667 26.49 -20.39 -72.65
C LYS A 667 27.08 -21.49 -73.55
N GLY A 668 26.52 -21.61 -74.76
CA GLY A 668 27.02 -22.54 -75.77
C GLY A 668 27.04 -23.98 -75.29
N GLU A 669 28.20 -24.64 -75.38
CA GLU A 669 28.40 -26.04 -74.98
C GLU A 669 28.45 -26.28 -73.47
N GLU A 670 28.44 -25.23 -72.64
CA GLU A 670 28.24 -25.37 -71.19
C GLU A 670 26.83 -25.89 -70.86
N ILE A 671 25.87 -25.69 -71.79
CA ILE A 671 24.52 -26.21 -71.68
C ILE A 671 24.54 -27.69 -72.10
N PRO A 672 24.02 -28.63 -71.28
CA PRO A 672 23.96 -30.04 -71.65
C PRO A 672 23.28 -30.26 -73.00
N LEU A 673 23.77 -31.24 -73.77
CA LEU A 673 23.23 -31.56 -75.09
C LEU A 673 21.72 -31.80 -75.05
N GLN A 674 21.25 -32.57 -74.08
CA GLN A 674 19.84 -32.90 -73.88
C GLN A 674 19.00 -31.64 -73.64
N SER A 675 19.46 -30.71 -72.78
CA SER A 675 18.78 -29.43 -72.55
C SER A 675 18.67 -28.61 -73.83
N ARG A 676 19.76 -28.51 -74.61
CA ARG A 676 19.77 -27.77 -75.89
C ARG A 676 18.78 -28.34 -76.90
N ILE A 677 18.65 -29.66 -76.95
CA ILE A 677 17.66 -30.34 -77.81
C ILE A 677 16.24 -29.99 -77.36
N ILE A 678 15.96 -30.08 -76.06
CA ILE A 678 14.63 -29.82 -75.50
C ILE A 678 14.21 -28.37 -75.71
N THR A 679 15.11 -27.39 -75.53
CA THR A 679 14.80 -25.98 -75.79
C THR A 679 14.27 -25.75 -77.22
N ILE A 680 14.84 -26.45 -78.20
CA ILE A 680 14.42 -26.33 -79.62
C ILE A 680 13.05 -26.98 -79.81
N ILE A 681 12.86 -28.19 -79.29
CA ILE A 681 11.65 -28.99 -79.47
C ILE A 681 10.46 -28.37 -78.73
N ASP A 682 10.68 -27.93 -77.48
CA ASP A 682 9.67 -27.20 -76.70
C ASP A 682 9.25 -25.92 -77.42
N ALA A 683 10.20 -25.11 -77.91
CA ALA A 683 9.87 -23.91 -78.68
C ALA A 683 9.09 -24.22 -79.97
N TYR A 684 9.43 -25.30 -80.66
CA TYR A 684 8.69 -25.74 -81.85
C TYR A 684 7.26 -26.18 -81.53
N ASP A 685 7.07 -27.05 -80.53
CA ASP A 685 5.72 -27.48 -80.11
C ASP A 685 4.91 -26.30 -79.59
N ALA A 686 5.55 -25.39 -78.85
CA ALA A 686 4.96 -24.16 -78.34
C ALA A 686 4.39 -23.25 -79.46
N MET A 687 5.08 -23.18 -80.60
CA MET A 687 4.67 -22.38 -81.75
C MET A 687 3.58 -23.06 -82.59
N THR A 688 3.65 -24.38 -82.76
CA THR A 688 2.81 -25.16 -83.68
C THR A 688 1.55 -25.73 -83.02
N SER A 689 1.49 -25.75 -81.69
CA SER A 689 0.34 -26.24 -80.94
C SER A 689 -0.67 -25.13 -80.64
N GLN A 690 -1.97 -25.50 -80.62
CA GLN A 690 -3.05 -24.57 -80.35
C GLN A 690 -3.02 -24.11 -78.87
N ARG A 691 -2.97 -22.78 -78.63
CA ARG A 691 -2.95 -22.18 -77.29
C ARG A 691 -4.21 -21.36 -77.02
N SER A 692 -4.59 -21.18 -75.76
CA SER A 692 -5.81 -20.46 -75.35
C SER A 692 -5.92 -19.01 -75.88
N TYR A 693 -4.79 -18.37 -76.20
CA TYR A 693 -4.71 -16.96 -76.63
C TYR A 693 -4.01 -16.75 -77.97
N ARG A 694 -3.58 -17.83 -78.65
CA ARG A 694 -2.87 -17.77 -79.93
C ARG A 694 -3.21 -18.97 -80.81
N SER A 695 -3.63 -18.71 -82.04
CA SER A 695 -3.76 -19.74 -83.07
C SER A 695 -2.37 -20.32 -83.38
N ALA A 696 -2.30 -21.64 -83.55
CA ALA A 696 -1.09 -22.34 -83.98
C ALA A 696 -0.46 -21.64 -85.19
N LEU A 697 0.85 -21.39 -85.14
CA LEU A 697 1.57 -20.91 -86.30
C LEU A 697 1.62 -22.01 -87.36
N PRO A 698 1.53 -21.66 -88.66
CA PRO A 698 1.88 -22.59 -89.72
C PRO A 698 3.29 -23.12 -89.49
N GLU A 699 3.49 -24.40 -89.79
CA GLU A 699 4.78 -25.09 -89.61
C GLU A 699 5.93 -24.32 -90.29
N GLU A 700 5.71 -23.75 -91.48
CA GLU A 700 6.71 -22.95 -92.18
C GLU A 700 7.12 -21.70 -91.39
N SER A 701 6.19 -21.05 -90.69
CA SER A 701 6.50 -19.87 -89.87
C SER A 701 7.28 -20.25 -88.62
N ALA A 702 6.97 -21.40 -88.01
CA ALA A 702 7.73 -21.90 -86.87
C ALA A 702 9.18 -22.28 -87.27
N ILE A 703 9.36 -22.88 -88.44
CA ILE A 703 10.69 -23.20 -88.99
C ILE A 703 11.52 -21.93 -89.23
N GLU A 704 10.94 -20.89 -89.82
CA GLU A 704 11.64 -19.62 -90.04
C GLU A 704 12.03 -18.94 -88.72
N GLU A 705 11.17 -19.00 -87.69
CA GLU A 705 11.50 -18.48 -86.36
C GLU A 705 12.68 -19.25 -85.72
N LEU A 706 12.73 -20.59 -85.87
CA LEU A 706 13.86 -21.39 -85.40
C LEU A 706 15.17 -21.00 -86.11
N LYS A 707 15.12 -20.76 -87.44
CA LYS A 707 16.29 -20.31 -88.22
C LYS A 707 16.77 -18.94 -87.79
N ILE A 708 15.87 -17.97 -87.59
CA ILE A 708 16.19 -16.60 -87.16
C ILE A 708 16.90 -16.62 -85.80
N ASN A 709 16.47 -17.50 -84.90
CA ASN A 709 16.99 -17.57 -83.53
C ASN A 709 18.15 -18.58 -83.37
N ALA A 710 18.60 -19.23 -84.46
CA ALA A 710 19.78 -20.09 -84.45
C ALA A 710 21.06 -19.30 -84.12
N GLY A 711 21.89 -19.80 -83.22
CA GLY A 711 23.10 -19.13 -82.74
C GLY A 711 22.85 -18.01 -81.71
N THR A 712 21.59 -17.72 -81.35
CA THR A 712 21.24 -16.81 -80.25
C THR A 712 20.44 -17.53 -79.16
N GLN A 713 19.22 -17.97 -79.46
CA GLN A 713 18.43 -18.77 -78.51
C GLN A 713 18.82 -20.24 -78.58
N PHE A 714 18.99 -20.75 -79.80
CA PHE A 714 19.14 -22.17 -80.08
C PHE A 714 20.54 -22.51 -80.60
N ASP A 715 20.97 -23.74 -80.35
CA ASP A 715 22.17 -24.30 -80.96
C ASP A 715 21.99 -24.41 -82.49
N PRO A 716 22.82 -23.70 -83.30
CA PRO A 716 22.61 -23.62 -84.74
C PRO A 716 22.78 -24.96 -85.46
N ASP A 717 23.62 -25.87 -84.95
CA ASP A 717 23.83 -27.18 -85.58
C ASP A 717 22.64 -28.11 -85.30
N LEU A 718 22.10 -28.07 -84.08
CA LEU A 718 20.92 -28.85 -83.72
C LEU A 718 19.65 -28.36 -84.44
N VAL A 719 19.48 -27.05 -84.63
CA VAL A 719 18.34 -26.51 -85.40
C VAL A 719 18.37 -27.02 -86.85
N ARG A 720 19.53 -27.04 -87.49
CA ARG A 720 19.68 -27.60 -88.84
C ARG A 720 19.27 -29.06 -88.88
N ILE A 721 19.77 -29.87 -87.94
CA ILE A 721 19.46 -31.30 -87.86
C ILE A 721 17.97 -31.54 -87.63
N PHE A 722 17.35 -30.78 -86.72
CA PHE A 722 15.92 -30.88 -86.44
C PHE A 722 15.07 -30.59 -87.69
N ILE A 723 15.35 -29.51 -88.41
CA ILE A 723 14.60 -29.13 -89.62
C ILE A 723 14.79 -30.16 -90.75
N GLU A 724 16.03 -30.57 -91.02
CA GLU A 724 16.34 -31.43 -92.16
C GLU A 724 15.97 -32.90 -91.93
N LYS A 725 16.22 -33.42 -90.73
CA LYS A 725 16.11 -34.86 -90.44
C LYS A 725 14.88 -35.25 -89.64
N VAL A 726 14.33 -34.36 -88.81
CA VAL A 726 13.12 -34.64 -88.03
C VAL A 726 11.89 -34.13 -88.79
N LEU A 727 11.91 -32.87 -89.24
CA LEU A 727 10.78 -32.28 -89.98
C LEU A 727 10.79 -32.58 -91.49
N ASN A 728 11.90 -33.10 -92.03
CA ASN A 728 12.09 -33.40 -93.46
C ASN A 728 11.87 -32.19 -94.39
N LYS A 729 12.40 -31.02 -94.01
CA LYS A 729 12.31 -29.76 -94.78
C LYS A 729 13.69 -29.22 -95.17
N SER A 730 13.73 -28.30 -96.13
CA SER A 730 14.98 -27.64 -96.51
C SER A 730 15.35 -26.53 -95.53
N PHE A 731 16.60 -26.54 -95.06
CA PHE A 731 17.14 -25.48 -94.23
C PHE A 731 17.46 -24.21 -95.05
N TYR A 732 17.81 -24.36 -96.33
CA TYR A 732 18.30 -23.30 -97.23
C TYR A 732 17.21 -22.67 -98.10
#